data_AF-M7WRT4-F1
#
_entry.id   AF-M7WRT4-F1
#
_cell.length_a   1.000
_cell.length_b   1.000
_cell.length_c   1.000
_cell.angle_alpha   90.00
_cell.angle_beta   90.00
_cell.angle_gamma   90.00
#
_symmetry.space_group_name_H-M   'P 1'
#
loop_
_entity.id
_entity.type
_entity.pdbx_description
1 polymer ?
#
loop_
_entity_poly.entity_id
_entity_poly.type
_entity_poly.pdbx_seq_one_letter_code
_entity_poly.pdbx_strand_id
1 'polypeptide(L)'
;MQPLQPTRRRRRWDLLALCVFVATVLQYPRSQDLAEALDVPNGPHLAIVMPFTAGDVPKIGANLLAWEDFPPCPGSFLPRSRPSFYFYANKKLPDSVRDEIEDFVRALPGRARRCFRDFRFVSAEIPPELDHYDPDARDSSWVAGPNEQFYQLMSSNITALGTTHVFMMEPDTRPVQPGWLNQLVKVVEEAEPFWIRGSAFRPECAQRKTSHLNAAEDCHQLGSEIADHINGNALDNIGDPAFISFLDAVRASTFGKWPFDLAWLRYIRSPEKEALRRRVAKNFVYTDLIQNLGPQTFALHDFRRDNPWTFFVHSDTPGHNGTASANSLEAKALAIAPLIENPLKASLLPALKLVANPPTNNVMLAFGTSNYLDLVRNFVHFVREAGIDNFVLIAMDADTVAWAEEEKVPYYSYIDDEVATLGGSDSYKSDGFRRIVNRRCSVISTALRGGFNILQSDLDVVWLKNPFPYFFNGDYEYEIQSDGRRGFTERDPAAPFRDFVNSGLFYARGTPRMADFYDILIRTVAENPERREQHLLNTILQENVLRIHYRILDPTLFPNGFQYFARALPTRAGVEPFLIHNNWVDGKFTKEYRFREIGMWTQDPPEYYDTTERKYLAFYDPSIPNNGWNNQRNSLRAALAIAHILNRTLILPHFYSHHGKPVIVTLDYFLDYDAFTATFPDFRESAFLDRVFPDPPEHIFHIDIGRSSLGPLPHGVPLITFKAKGEYRGATDEEIKQWFAPYQDETLIRLSSAFRRFHKFVDPVENKAFNDMLYTGLTPAPFIRNMASFIAKKLTEAAEHKTGSPKFNCAHIRRGDFPSVHQGEKTTKELAHMLGTMMEKDRVTYITSDESSSYPFRDTFRQQFPEVHFWPEYNRPWFEHLYDDELGESMRVGAVEQRVCAWGDKFVGNIYPTFTTHICYLRAQLGRKEEDLPRHLRS
;
A
#
# COMPACT_ATOMS: atom_id res chain seq x y z
N MET A 1 24.72 -62.79 -1.57
CA MET A 1 25.14 -62.57 -2.96
C MET A 1 24.64 -61.19 -3.38
N GLN A 2 25.55 -60.23 -3.50
CA GLN A 2 25.27 -58.85 -3.92
C GLN A 2 24.98 -58.79 -5.43
N PRO A 3 24.05 -57.94 -5.90
CA PRO A 3 24.06 -57.46 -7.26
C PRO A 3 24.85 -56.15 -7.38
N LEU A 4 25.83 -56.19 -8.28
CA LEU A 4 26.71 -55.12 -8.72
C LEU A 4 25.98 -54.10 -9.63
N GLN A 5 26.45 -52.84 -9.57
CA GLN A 5 26.03 -51.70 -10.40
C GLN A 5 26.35 -51.85 -11.89
N PRO A 6 25.75 -50.96 -12.74
CA PRO A 6 26.59 -50.11 -13.59
C PRO A 6 26.21 -48.60 -13.57
N THR A 7 27.17 -47.81 -13.11
CA THR A 7 27.71 -46.56 -13.70
C THR A 7 26.77 -45.44 -14.20
N ARG A 8 26.67 -44.40 -13.36
CA ARG A 8 26.49 -42.99 -13.76
C ARG A 8 27.70 -42.50 -14.57
N ARG A 9 27.50 -41.94 -15.78
CA ARG A 9 28.28 -40.77 -16.29
C ARG A 9 27.71 -40.19 -17.59
N ARG A 10 27.67 -38.84 -17.61
CA ARG A 10 27.55 -37.89 -18.74
C ARG A 10 26.15 -37.61 -19.31
N ARG A 11 25.50 -36.59 -18.71
CA ARG A 11 24.96 -35.39 -19.39
C ARG A 11 24.80 -34.28 -18.33
N ARG A 12 25.93 -33.69 -17.94
CA ARG A 12 26.03 -32.51 -17.04
C ARG A 12 26.99 -31.45 -17.61
N TRP A 13 27.28 -31.52 -18.91
CA TRP A 13 28.34 -30.70 -19.54
C TRP A 13 27.86 -29.63 -20.53
N ASP A 14 26.57 -29.59 -20.89
CA ASP A 14 26.07 -28.53 -21.79
C ASP A 14 25.51 -27.30 -21.05
N LEU A 15 25.28 -27.40 -19.74
CA LEU A 15 24.81 -26.29 -18.89
C LEU A 15 25.96 -25.52 -18.22
N LEU A 16 27.16 -26.11 -18.11
CA LEU A 16 28.33 -25.40 -17.57
C LEU A 16 29.00 -24.50 -18.63
N ALA A 17 28.98 -24.88 -19.91
CA ALA A 17 29.61 -24.11 -20.97
C ALA A 17 28.88 -22.77 -21.24
N LEU A 18 27.56 -22.72 -21.07
CA LEU A 18 26.80 -21.46 -21.21
C LEU A 18 26.97 -20.55 -19.98
N CYS A 19 27.17 -21.11 -18.80
CA CYS A 19 27.44 -20.33 -17.58
C CYS A 19 28.88 -19.78 -17.54
N VAL A 20 29.87 -20.51 -18.10
CA VAL A 20 31.27 -20.05 -18.16
C VAL A 20 31.47 -18.99 -19.24
N PHE A 21 30.76 -19.05 -20.38
CA PHE A 21 30.90 -18.03 -21.43
C PHE A 21 30.29 -16.67 -21.03
N VAL A 22 29.17 -16.67 -20.29
CA VAL A 22 28.57 -15.43 -19.75
C VAL A 22 29.41 -14.85 -18.59
N ALA A 23 30.13 -15.69 -17.83
CA ALA A 23 31.01 -15.24 -16.76
C ALA A 23 32.38 -14.71 -17.22
N THR A 24 32.82 -14.98 -18.46
CA THR A 24 34.17 -14.59 -18.92
C THR A 24 34.19 -13.33 -19.79
N VAL A 25 33.03 -12.85 -20.28
CA VAL A 25 32.95 -11.64 -21.14
C VAL A 25 32.51 -10.38 -20.36
N LEU A 26 32.05 -10.53 -19.11
CA LEU A 26 31.70 -9.41 -18.23
C LEU A 26 32.57 -9.43 -16.98
N GLN A 27 33.86 -9.14 -17.15
CA GLN A 27 34.74 -8.81 -16.03
C GLN A 27 34.43 -7.38 -15.55
N TYR A 28 33.39 -7.24 -14.72
CA TYR A 28 33.40 -6.20 -13.69
C TYR A 28 34.14 -6.78 -12.48
N PRO A 29 35.10 -6.06 -11.87
CA PRO A 29 35.79 -6.56 -10.69
C PRO A 29 34.79 -6.75 -9.56
N ARG A 30 34.83 -7.91 -8.89
CA ARG A 30 34.10 -8.12 -7.63
C ARG A 30 34.64 -7.14 -6.59
N SER A 31 33.76 -6.32 -6.04
CA SER A 31 34.07 -5.28 -5.04
C SER A 31 34.68 -5.82 -3.74
N GLN A 32 34.52 -7.12 -3.44
CA GLN A 32 35.06 -7.73 -2.22
C GLN A 32 36.57 -8.03 -2.29
N ASP A 33 37.11 -8.38 -3.47
CA ASP A 33 38.53 -8.76 -3.59
C ASP A 33 39.47 -7.53 -3.64
N LEU A 34 38.94 -6.31 -3.84
CA LEU A 34 39.70 -5.05 -3.76
C LEU A 34 39.66 -4.41 -2.36
N ALA A 35 38.68 -4.77 -1.53
CA ALA A 35 38.46 -4.20 -0.20
C ALA A 35 39.40 -4.78 0.86
N GLU A 36 39.90 -6.01 0.69
CA GLU A 36 40.88 -6.60 1.60
C GLU A 36 42.32 -6.07 1.40
N ALA A 37 42.59 -5.38 0.27
CA ALA A 37 43.92 -4.87 -0.07
C ALA A 37 44.15 -3.39 0.30
N LEU A 38 43.11 -2.68 0.72
CA LEU A 38 43.14 -1.26 1.07
C LEU A 38 42.42 -1.10 2.40
N ASP A 39 43.06 -0.42 3.36
CA ASP A 39 42.56 -0.14 4.71
C ASP A 39 41.35 0.82 4.67
N VAL A 40 40.24 0.39 4.05
CA VAL A 40 39.01 1.15 3.87
C VAL A 40 38.17 0.96 5.13
N PRO A 41 37.78 2.04 5.84
CA PRO A 41 36.96 1.94 7.05
C PRO A 41 35.65 1.19 6.80
N ASN A 42 35.33 0.21 7.64
CA ASN A 42 34.02 -0.44 7.65
C ASN A 42 32.97 0.50 8.30
N GLY A 43 32.15 1.16 7.49
CA GLY A 43 31.02 1.99 7.96
C GLY A 43 30.68 3.15 7.02
N PRO A 44 29.55 3.85 7.24
CA PRO A 44 29.18 5.00 6.43
C PRO A 44 30.17 6.16 6.66
N HIS A 45 30.67 6.72 5.57
CA HIS A 45 31.61 7.84 5.54
C HIS A 45 31.04 9.02 4.76
N LEU A 46 30.98 10.19 5.41
CA LEU A 46 30.45 11.44 4.87
C LEU A 46 31.55 12.35 4.30
N ALA A 47 31.29 12.96 3.15
CA ALA A 47 32.03 14.11 2.63
C ALA A 47 31.11 15.34 2.56
N ILE A 48 31.61 16.51 2.93
CA ILE A 48 30.92 17.78 2.69
C ILE A 48 31.49 18.37 1.41
N VAL A 49 30.63 18.68 0.43
CA VAL A 49 31.05 19.17 -0.87
C VAL A 49 30.36 20.50 -1.15
N MET A 50 31.15 21.54 -1.34
CA MET A 50 30.70 22.89 -1.69
C MET A 50 30.96 23.14 -3.18
N PRO A 51 29.97 22.90 -4.07
CA PRO A 51 30.10 23.22 -5.48
C PRO A 51 30.10 24.75 -5.66
N PHE A 52 30.97 25.27 -6.52
CA PHE A 52 31.04 26.71 -6.76
C PHE A 52 31.60 27.08 -8.13
N THR A 53 31.30 28.30 -8.57
CA THR A 53 31.97 28.97 -9.68
C THR A 53 32.88 30.08 -9.15
N ALA A 54 33.77 30.63 -9.99
CA ALA A 54 34.63 31.75 -9.59
C ALA A 54 33.85 32.97 -9.07
N GLY A 55 32.59 33.17 -9.50
CA GLY A 55 31.74 34.25 -9.03
C GLY A 55 31.21 34.07 -7.59
N ASP A 56 31.25 32.85 -7.06
CA ASP A 56 30.68 32.52 -5.75
C ASP A 56 31.69 32.66 -4.59
N VAL A 57 32.96 32.97 -4.87
CA VAL A 57 34.03 33.11 -3.86
C VAL A 57 33.64 34.03 -2.69
N PRO A 58 32.98 35.20 -2.91
CA PRO A 58 32.51 36.03 -1.81
C PRO A 58 31.46 35.34 -0.92
N LYS A 59 30.57 34.51 -1.50
CA LYS A 59 29.57 33.75 -0.75
C LYS A 59 30.24 32.67 0.11
N ILE A 60 31.30 32.03 -0.39
CA ILE A 60 32.11 31.08 0.39
C ILE A 60 32.67 31.76 1.63
N GLY A 61 33.29 32.93 1.47
CA GLY A 61 33.81 33.72 2.59
C GLY A 61 32.73 34.04 3.63
N ALA A 62 31.55 34.51 3.18
CA ALA A 62 30.42 34.81 4.06
C ALA A 62 29.88 33.56 4.81
N ASN A 63 29.85 32.40 4.15
CA ASN A 63 29.43 31.14 4.77
C ASN A 63 30.40 30.70 5.86
N LEU A 64 31.71 30.71 5.57
CA LEU A 64 32.76 30.34 6.53
C LEU A 64 32.80 31.28 7.74
N LEU A 65 32.53 32.58 7.55
CA LEU A 65 32.42 33.54 8.66
C LEU A 65 31.27 33.19 9.62
N ALA A 66 30.13 32.68 9.11
CA ALA A 66 29.00 32.28 9.96
C ALA A 66 29.33 31.12 10.91
N TRP A 67 30.44 30.40 10.68
CA TRP A 67 30.88 29.30 11.56
C TRP A 67 31.46 29.79 12.89
N GLU A 68 31.70 31.10 13.03
CA GLU A 68 32.05 31.70 14.32
C GLU A 68 30.88 31.65 15.30
N ASP A 69 29.69 32.06 14.83
CA ASP A 69 28.42 32.05 15.56
C ASP A 69 27.79 30.64 15.61
N PHE A 70 27.94 29.88 14.53
CA PHE A 70 27.37 28.53 14.37
C PHE A 70 28.47 27.49 14.11
N PRO A 71 29.30 27.18 15.13
CA PRO A 71 30.43 26.27 14.95
C PRO A 71 29.98 24.86 14.51
N PRO A 72 30.72 24.21 13.59
CA PRO A 72 30.38 22.88 13.08
C PRO A 72 30.26 21.82 14.16
N CYS A 73 31.08 21.90 15.21
CA CYS A 73 31.02 21.03 16.36
C CYS A 73 31.02 21.80 17.69
N PRO A 74 30.22 21.40 18.69
CA PRO A 74 30.11 22.12 19.95
C PRO A 74 31.26 21.73 20.91
N GLY A 75 32.17 22.67 21.18
CA GLY A 75 33.20 22.50 22.21
C GLY A 75 34.17 21.33 21.97
N SER A 76 34.31 20.42 22.93
CA SER A 76 35.17 19.22 22.86
C SER A 76 34.53 18.01 22.18
N PHE A 77 33.26 18.10 21.76
CA PHE A 77 32.53 16.99 21.14
C PHE A 77 32.78 16.91 19.64
N LEU A 78 33.87 16.24 19.27
CA LEU A 78 34.17 15.91 17.87
C LEU A 78 33.18 14.86 17.34
N PRO A 79 32.82 14.90 16.05
CA PRO A 79 32.04 13.84 15.43
C PRO A 79 32.80 12.50 15.47
N ARG A 80 32.06 11.40 15.53
CA ARG A 80 32.59 10.03 15.61
C ARG A 80 33.54 9.72 14.46
N SER A 81 33.10 10.04 13.24
CA SER A 81 33.91 10.10 12.03
C SER A 81 34.12 11.57 11.62
N ARG A 82 35.36 11.97 11.31
CA ARG A 82 35.66 13.33 10.85
C ARG A 82 35.56 13.39 9.33
N PRO A 83 34.57 14.11 8.76
CA PRO A 83 34.43 14.21 7.31
C PRO A 83 35.51 15.11 6.69
N SER A 84 35.78 14.89 5.42
CA SER A 84 36.55 15.83 4.58
C SER A 84 35.63 16.90 4.02
N PHE A 85 36.15 18.14 3.89
CA PHE A 85 35.45 19.24 3.24
C PHE A 85 36.07 19.52 1.87
N TYR A 86 35.25 19.53 0.82
CA TYR A 86 35.69 19.72 -0.56
C TYR A 86 35.15 21.06 -1.09
N PHE A 87 36.04 21.93 -1.53
CA PHE A 87 35.70 23.03 -2.43
C PHE A 87 35.74 22.48 -3.85
N TYR A 88 34.58 22.41 -4.51
CA TYR A 88 34.41 21.74 -5.80
C TYR A 88 34.08 22.75 -6.90
N ALA A 89 35.08 23.12 -7.70
CA ALA A 89 34.91 24.09 -8.77
C ALA A 89 34.35 23.44 -10.05
N ASN A 90 33.55 24.19 -10.82
CA ASN A 90 33.06 23.71 -12.12
C ASN A 90 34.20 23.50 -13.14
N LYS A 91 35.28 24.26 -13.01
CA LYS A 91 36.48 24.16 -13.87
C LYS A 91 37.76 24.40 -13.07
N LYS A 92 38.91 24.16 -13.70
CA LYS A 92 40.20 24.48 -13.11
C LYS A 92 40.32 25.99 -12.90
N LEU A 93 40.48 26.40 -11.64
CA LEU A 93 40.56 27.81 -11.25
C LEU A 93 41.99 28.35 -11.32
N PRO A 94 42.17 29.67 -11.51
CA PRO A 94 43.46 30.33 -11.31
C PRO A 94 43.96 30.17 -9.86
N ASP A 95 45.27 30.07 -9.68
CA ASP A 95 45.89 29.90 -8.35
C ASP A 95 45.49 31.04 -7.38
N SER A 96 45.30 32.26 -7.87
CA SER A 96 44.87 33.40 -7.06
C SER A 96 43.50 33.21 -6.38
N VAL A 97 42.56 32.54 -7.07
CA VAL A 97 41.22 32.27 -6.51
C VAL A 97 41.31 31.17 -5.45
N ARG A 98 42.18 30.19 -5.67
CA ARG A 98 42.44 29.13 -4.69
C ARG A 98 43.08 29.70 -3.43
N ASP A 99 44.09 30.56 -3.58
CA ASP A 99 44.79 31.19 -2.46
C ASP A 99 43.84 31.99 -1.57
N GLU A 100 42.87 32.71 -2.17
CA GLU A 100 41.84 33.47 -1.45
C GLU A 100 40.94 32.57 -0.59
N ILE A 101 40.48 31.44 -1.13
CA ILE A 101 39.66 30.48 -0.35
C ILE A 101 40.51 29.82 0.75
N GLU A 102 41.77 29.50 0.46
CA GLU A 102 42.68 28.97 1.47
C GLU A 102 42.93 29.97 2.61
N ASP A 103 42.95 31.28 2.34
CA ASP A 103 43.00 32.33 3.35
C ASP A 103 41.75 32.35 4.24
N PHE A 104 40.55 32.19 3.67
CA PHE A 104 39.33 32.03 4.48
C PHE A 104 39.40 30.81 5.40
N VAL A 105 39.90 29.67 4.88
CA VAL A 105 40.07 28.45 5.69
C VAL A 105 41.12 28.68 6.80
N ARG A 106 42.24 29.36 6.50
CA ARG A 106 43.27 29.70 7.51
C ARG A 106 42.71 30.60 8.61
N ALA A 107 41.79 31.51 8.28
CA ALA A 107 41.14 32.42 9.20
C ALA A 107 40.11 31.74 10.13
N LEU A 108 39.65 30.52 9.80
CA LEU A 108 38.68 29.80 10.64
C LEU A 108 39.22 29.53 12.06
N PRO A 109 38.37 29.67 13.10
CA PRO A 109 38.72 29.30 14.47
C PRO A 109 39.28 27.88 14.54
N GLY A 110 40.36 27.67 15.31
CA GLY A 110 41.00 26.35 15.43
C GLY A 110 40.04 25.25 15.92
N ARG A 111 39.00 25.62 16.67
CA ARG A 111 37.90 24.72 17.06
C ARG A 111 37.08 24.20 15.88
N ALA A 112 36.80 25.05 14.88
CA ALA A 112 36.03 24.67 13.69
C ALA A 112 36.87 23.81 12.75
N ARG A 113 38.13 24.17 12.52
CA ARG A 113 39.05 23.39 11.66
C ARG A 113 39.25 21.95 12.16
N ARG A 114 39.26 21.73 13.47
CA ARG A 114 39.41 20.38 14.06
C ARG A 114 38.21 19.46 13.85
N CYS A 115 37.03 20.00 13.52
CA CYS A 115 35.85 19.19 13.25
C CYS A 115 36.01 18.35 11.96
N PHE A 116 36.88 18.79 11.03
CA PHE A 116 37.13 18.14 9.75
C PHE A 116 38.43 17.34 9.78
N ARG A 117 38.53 16.36 8.87
CA ARG A 117 39.77 15.61 8.62
C ARG A 117 40.77 16.46 7.84
N ASP A 118 40.31 17.04 6.74
CA ASP A 118 41.07 17.91 5.85
C ASP A 118 40.12 18.81 5.02
N PHE A 119 40.69 19.83 4.38
CA PHE A 119 40.03 20.66 3.37
C PHE A 119 40.72 20.39 2.02
N ARG A 120 39.93 20.12 0.98
CA ARG A 120 40.41 19.71 -0.34
C ARG A 120 39.85 20.62 -1.43
N PHE A 121 40.63 20.82 -2.48
CA PHE A 121 40.26 21.60 -3.65
C PHE A 121 40.24 20.67 -4.86
N VAL A 122 39.09 20.56 -5.51
CA VAL A 122 38.86 19.67 -6.66
C VAL A 122 38.06 20.42 -7.73
N SER A 123 38.18 19.98 -8.98
CA SER A 123 37.44 20.58 -10.10
C SER A 123 36.78 19.51 -10.97
N ALA A 124 35.61 19.83 -11.51
CA ALA A 124 34.87 19.00 -12.45
C ALA A 124 35.48 19.04 -13.87
N GLU A 125 36.16 20.14 -14.22
CA GLU A 125 36.72 20.34 -15.55
C GLU A 125 35.66 20.19 -16.66
N ILE A 126 34.47 20.78 -16.42
CA ILE A 126 33.34 20.70 -17.36
C ILE A 126 33.73 21.33 -18.70
N PRO A 127 33.47 20.65 -19.84
CA PRO A 127 33.71 21.22 -21.15
C PRO A 127 32.95 22.55 -21.36
N PRO A 128 33.54 23.57 -22.00
CA PRO A 128 32.91 24.89 -22.16
C PRO A 128 31.53 24.87 -22.81
N GLU A 129 31.26 23.90 -23.69
CA GLU A 129 29.97 23.71 -24.35
C GLU A 129 28.86 23.18 -23.44
N LEU A 130 29.24 22.55 -22.32
CA LEU A 130 28.31 22.05 -21.29
C LEU A 130 28.28 22.95 -20.04
N ASP A 131 29.28 23.80 -19.84
CA ASP A 131 29.40 24.74 -18.71
C ASP A 131 28.59 26.03 -18.93
N HIS A 132 27.27 25.90 -19.12
CA HIS A 132 26.36 27.05 -19.23
C HIS A 132 25.25 27.03 -18.20
N TYR A 133 24.92 28.22 -17.71
CA TYR A 133 23.81 28.51 -16.82
C TYR A 133 23.13 29.81 -17.27
N ASP A 134 21.89 29.74 -17.75
CA ASP A 134 21.13 30.89 -18.26
C ASP A 134 19.73 30.94 -17.64
N PRO A 135 19.56 31.57 -16.47
CA PRO A 135 18.28 31.56 -15.75
C PRO A 135 17.11 32.20 -16.51
N ASP A 136 17.36 32.94 -17.60
CA ASP A 136 16.35 33.58 -18.44
C ASP A 136 15.91 32.70 -19.64
N ALA A 137 16.60 31.58 -19.89
CA ALA A 137 16.28 30.68 -20.98
C ALA A 137 14.95 29.92 -20.74
N ARG A 138 14.19 29.71 -21.82
CA ARG A 138 12.83 29.13 -21.78
C ARG A 138 12.76 27.63 -22.07
N ASP A 139 13.89 26.97 -22.25
CA ASP A 139 13.99 25.51 -22.42
C ASP A 139 14.76 24.90 -21.25
N SER A 140 14.79 23.58 -21.11
CA SER A 140 15.45 22.92 -19.97
C SER A 140 16.98 22.97 -20.00
N SER A 141 17.62 23.38 -21.11
CA SER A 141 19.09 23.34 -21.22
C SER A 141 19.82 24.38 -20.36
N TRP A 142 19.07 25.33 -19.79
CA TRP A 142 19.58 26.42 -18.97
C TRP A 142 20.41 26.05 -17.73
N VAL A 143 20.43 24.77 -17.32
CA VAL A 143 21.16 24.25 -16.14
C VAL A 143 22.23 23.20 -16.50
N ALA A 144 22.70 23.18 -17.76
CA ALA A 144 23.66 22.16 -18.19
C ALA A 144 24.92 22.09 -17.33
N GLY A 145 25.49 23.25 -16.95
CA GLY A 145 26.71 23.32 -16.13
C GLY A 145 26.52 22.69 -14.74
N PRO A 146 25.56 23.18 -13.93
CA PRO A 146 25.25 22.58 -12.63
C PRO A 146 24.91 21.09 -12.70
N ASN A 147 24.17 20.66 -13.74
CA ASN A 147 23.86 19.25 -13.94
C ASN A 147 25.12 18.40 -14.18
N GLU A 148 26.03 18.84 -15.04
CA GLU A 148 27.29 18.13 -15.28
C GLU A 148 28.14 18.06 -14.02
N GLN A 149 28.20 19.14 -13.25
CA GLN A 149 28.89 19.16 -11.96
C GLN A 149 28.31 18.13 -10.98
N PHE A 150 26.98 18.06 -10.86
CA PHE A 150 26.29 17.08 -10.02
C PHE A 150 26.57 15.64 -10.47
N TYR A 151 26.28 15.31 -11.74
CA TYR A 151 26.40 13.93 -12.21
C TYR A 151 27.85 13.43 -12.19
N GLN A 152 28.84 14.29 -12.44
CA GLN A 152 30.24 13.91 -12.29
C GLN A 152 30.60 13.62 -10.83
N LEU A 153 30.13 14.43 -9.87
CA LEU A 153 30.36 14.16 -8.46
C LEU A 153 29.78 12.81 -8.02
N MET A 154 28.59 12.46 -8.52
CA MET A 154 27.93 11.20 -8.17
C MET A 154 28.57 9.97 -8.84
N SER A 155 29.23 10.13 -10.00
CA SER A 155 29.73 9.01 -10.81
C SER A 155 31.26 8.86 -10.85
N SER A 156 32.02 9.78 -10.27
CA SER A 156 33.49 9.80 -10.34
C SER A 156 34.18 9.67 -8.98
N ASN A 157 35.48 9.37 -8.99
CA ASN A 157 36.32 9.27 -7.78
C ASN A 157 36.77 10.64 -7.25
N ILE A 158 35.93 11.70 -7.34
CA ILE A 158 36.27 13.04 -6.83
C ILE A 158 36.45 13.02 -5.31
N THR A 159 35.61 12.27 -4.61
CA THR A 159 35.70 12.10 -3.16
C THR A 159 36.70 11.00 -2.79
N ALA A 160 37.10 10.95 -1.52
CA ALA A 160 38.05 9.96 -1.05
C ALA A 160 37.49 8.54 -1.23
N LEU A 161 38.36 7.58 -1.55
CA LEU A 161 38.00 6.16 -1.63
C LEU A 161 37.30 5.72 -0.34
N GLY A 162 36.15 5.05 -0.48
CA GLY A 162 35.29 4.64 0.65
C GLY A 162 34.27 5.70 1.09
N THR A 163 34.18 6.86 0.44
CA THR A 163 33.08 7.80 0.67
C THR A 163 31.76 7.18 0.23
N THR A 164 30.80 7.13 1.14
CA THR A 164 29.46 6.56 0.90
C THR A 164 28.39 7.64 0.77
N HIS A 165 28.56 8.77 1.45
CA HIS A 165 27.57 9.84 1.50
C HIS A 165 28.23 11.18 1.21
N VAL A 166 27.53 12.04 0.47
CA VAL A 166 27.93 13.40 0.16
C VAL A 166 26.85 14.35 0.64
N PHE A 167 27.21 15.40 1.37
CA PHE A 167 26.33 16.54 1.60
C PHE A 167 26.69 17.64 0.60
N MET A 168 25.77 17.92 -0.32
CA MET A 168 25.84 19.07 -1.23
C MET A 168 25.51 20.34 -0.44
N MET A 169 26.51 21.22 -0.31
CA MET A 169 26.42 22.46 0.45
C MET A 169 26.84 23.64 -0.43
N GLU A 170 25.92 24.15 -1.23
CA GLU A 170 26.14 25.36 -2.02
C GLU A 170 26.57 26.55 -1.13
N PRO A 171 27.30 27.54 -1.68
CA PRO A 171 27.82 28.67 -0.90
C PRO A 171 26.76 29.47 -0.13
N ASP A 172 25.50 29.46 -0.57
CA ASP A 172 24.34 30.11 0.08
C ASP A 172 23.53 29.19 1.00
N THR A 173 23.95 27.93 1.19
CA THR A 173 23.43 27.03 2.22
C THR A 173 24.17 27.26 3.53
N ARG A 174 23.55 28.04 4.41
CA ARG A 174 24.20 28.58 5.61
C ARG A 174 23.79 27.82 6.88
N PRO A 175 24.72 27.55 7.81
CA PRO A 175 24.35 27.00 9.10
C PRO A 175 23.60 28.04 9.94
N VAL A 176 22.56 27.61 10.65
CA VAL A 176 21.75 28.46 11.55
C VAL A 176 21.71 27.94 12.98
N GLN A 177 22.35 26.80 13.25
CA GLN A 177 22.52 26.23 14.59
C GLN A 177 23.94 25.69 14.77
N PRO A 178 24.52 25.77 15.99
CA PRO A 178 25.80 25.13 16.29
C PRO A 178 25.67 23.60 16.27
N GLY A 179 26.78 22.90 16.02
CA GLY A 179 26.82 21.44 16.01
C GLY A 179 26.22 20.78 14.77
N TRP A 180 26.05 21.54 13.69
CA TRP A 180 25.48 21.06 12.43
C TRP A 180 26.26 19.89 11.81
N LEU A 181 27.59 19.83 11.99
CA LEU A 181 28.39 18.73 11.43
C LEU A 181 28.16 17.44 12.20
N ASN A 182 28.05 17.51 13.53
CA ASN A 182 27.70 16.37 14.36
C ASN A 182 26.33 15.81 13.96
N GLN A 183 25.36 16.68 13.67
CA GLN A 183 24.04 16.25 13.26
C GLN A 183 24.05 15.57 11.89
N LEU A 184 24.79 16.09 10.90
CA LEU A 184 24.93 15.42 9.60
C LEU A 184 25.57 14.02 9.73
N VAL A 185 26.67 13.92 10.50
CA VAL A 185 27.34 12.63 10.75
C VAL A 185 26.39 11.66 11.45
N LYS A 186 25.65 12.13 12.46
CA LYS A 186 24.64 11.31 13.15
C LYS A 186 23.56 10.79 12.20
N VAL A 187 23.03 11.65 11.33
CA VAL A 187 22.01 11.25 10.34
C VAL A 187 22.55 10.20 9.38
N VAL A 188 23.81 10.29 8.96
CA VAL A 188 24.44 9.30 8.07
C VAL A 188 24.77 7.99 8.79
N GLU A 189 25.17 8.04 10.07
CA GLU A 189 25.55 6.85 10.85
C GLU A 189 24.34 6.10 11.45
N GLU A 190 23.24 6.80 11.78
CA GLU A 190 22.14 6.23 12.57
C GLU A 190 20.80 6.11 11.83
N ALA A 191 20.61 6.77 10.68
CA ALA A 191 19.33 6.71 9.98
C ALA A 191 19.16 5.42 9.16
N GLU A 192 17.90 5.09 8.85
CA GLU A 192 17.58 4.09 7.84
C GLU A 192 18.24 4.43 6.49
N PRO A 193 18.61 3.41 5.68
CA PRO A 193 19.18 3.64 4.36
C PRO A 193 18.30 4.53 3.49
N PHE A 194 18.91 5.57 2.90
CA PHE A 194 18.27 6.47 1.94
C PHE A 194 19.18 6.65 0.73
N TRP A 195 18.62 7.19 -0.36
CA TRP A 195 19.35 7.64 -1.55
C TRP A 195 19.57 9.15 -1.50
N ILE A 196 18.51 9.91 -1.30
CA ILE A 196 18.54 11.37 -1.18
C ILE A 196 17.80 11.77 0.08
N ARG A 197 18.42 12.61 0.91
CA ARG A 197 17.76 13.27 2.05
C ARG A 197 17.96 14.78 2.00
N GLY A 198 16.90 15.56 1.79
CA GLY A 198 16.99 17.01 1.65
C GLY A 198 15.68 17.77 1.82
N SER A 199 15.71 19.09 1.67
CA SER A 199 14.53 19.95 1.91
C SER A 199 13.53 19.93 0.76
N ALA A 200 12.23 20.00 1.08
CA ALA A 200 11.22 20.51 0.14
C ALA A 200 11.46 22.00 -0.18
N PHE A 201 10.92 22.51 -1.29
CA PHE A 201 10.99 23.93 -1.65
C PHE A 201 9.85 24.74 -1.00
N ARG A 202 10.20 25.70 -0.14
CA ARG A 202 9.24 26.38 0.73
C ARG A 202 8.93 27.87 0.45
N PRO A 203 9.37 28.55 -0.63
CA PRO A 203 9.02 29.96 -0.81
C PRO A 203 7.53 30.16 -1.12
N GLU A 204 7.03 31.38 -0.87
CA GLU A 204 5.63 31.74 -1.05
C GLU A 204 5.10 31.52 -2.47
N CYS A 205 5.93 31.66 -3.51
CA CYS A 205 5.49 31.41 -4.88
C CYS A 205 5.22 29.94 -5.18
N ALA A 206 5.89 29.00 -4.50
CA ALA A 206 5.62 27.57 -4.67
C ALA A 206 4.28 27.15 -4.00
N GLN A 207 3.73 28.02 -3.14
CA GLN A 207 2.55 27.76 -2.32
C GLN A 207 1.24 28.25 -2.96
N ARG A 208 1.30 29.07 -4.03
CA ARG A 208 0.11 29.55 -4.76
C ARG A 208 -0.14 28.68 -5.98
N LYS A 209 -1.02 27.68 -5.86
CA LYS A 209 -1.43 26.82 -7.00
C LYS A 209 -2.26 27.55 -8.09
N THR A 210 -2.51 28.87 -8.00
CA THR A 210 -3.64 29.49 -8.73
C THR A 210 -3.50 30.93 -9.29
N SER A 211 -2.34 31.61 -9.35
CA SER A 211 -2.30 32.99 -9.89
C SER A 211 -1.50 33.18 -11.18
N HIS A 212 -2.17 33.19 -12.33
CA HIS A 212 -1.56 33.44 -13.66
C HIS A 212 -1.18 34.92 -13.94
N LEU A 213 -0.78 35.71 -12.94
CA LEU A 213 -0.75 37.17 -13.09
C LEU A 213 0.63 37.79 -13.39
N ASN A 214 1.77 37.17 -13.04
CA ASN A 214 3.10 37.73 -13.39
C ASN A 214 4.19 36.65 -13.55
N ALA A 215 4.74 36.47 -14.75
CA ALA A 215 5.73 35.42 -15.05
C ALA A 215 7.15 35.63 -14.48
N ALA A 216 7.45 36.81 -13.93
CA ALA A 216 8.77 37.18 -13.40
C ALA A 216 8.92 36.95 -11.88
N GLU A 217 7.80 36.75 -11.16
CA GLU A 217 7.78 36.56 -9.70
C GLU A 217 7.24 35.19 -9.28
N ASP A 218 6.81 34.37 -10.24
CA ASP A 218 6.03 33.16 -9.97
C ASP A 218 6.80 31.89 -10.35
N CYS A 219 6.87 30.96 -9.40
CA CYS A 219 7.45 29.63 -9.50
C CYS A 219 6.82 28.75 -10.63
N HIS A 220 5.87 29.28 -11.40
CA HIS A 220 5.08 28.60 -12.43
C HIS A 220 5.89 28.03 -13.60
N GLN A 221 7.05 28.61 -13.94
CA GLN A 221 7.87 28.12 -15.05
C GLN A 221 8.43 26.70 -14.81
N LEU A 222 8.53 26.29 -13.55
CA LEU A 222 9.07 24.98 -13.14
C LEU A 222 7.98 23.89 -13.04
N GLY A 223 6.70 24.27 -13.18
CA GLY A 223 5.54 23.39 -13.04
C GLY A 223 5.06 23.21 -11.59
N SER A 224 3.88 22.62 -11.42
CA SER A 224 3.28 22.37 -10.10
C SER A 224 4.09 21.42 -9.21
N GLU A 225 5.00 20.65 -9.81
CA GLU A 225 5.84 19.67 -9.12
C GLU A 225 6.98 20.32 -8.31
N ILE A 226 7.22 21.62 -8.47
CA ILE A 226 8.27 22.33 -7.75
C ILE A 226 8.05 22.33 -6.23
N ALA A 227 6.81 22.23 -5.75
CA ALA A 227 6.54 22.11 -4.32
C ALA A 227 7.00 20.77 -3.73
N ASP A 228 7.14 19.74 -4.58
CA ASP A 228 7.45 18.37 -4.18
C ASP A 228 8.88 17.95 -4.58
N HIS A 229 9.78 18.87 -4.93
CA HIS A 229 11.16 18.50 -5.20
C HIS A 229 12.01 18.53 -3.93
N ILE A 230 13.00 17.65 -3.87
CA ILE A 230 14.06 17.74 -2.85
C ILE A 230 15.13 18.65 -3.45
N ASN A 231 15.47 19.73 -2.76
CA ASN A 231 16.49 20.68 -3.19
C ASN A 231 17.86 20.02 -3.38
N GLY A 232 18.65 20.55 -4.33
CA GLY A 232 20.01 20.10 -4.58
C GLY A 232 20.97 20.16 -3.38
N ASN A 233 20.69 20.97 -2.34
CA ASN A 233 21.43 20.97 -1.08
C ASN A 233 20.95 19.82 -0.16
N ALA A 234 21.32 18.60 -0.52
CA ALA A 234 20.89 17.36 0.10
C ALA A 234 22.05 16.43 0.48
N LEU A 235 21.74 15.42 1.30
CA LEU A 235 22.59 14.25 1.52
C LEU A 235 22.29 13.19 0.45
N ASP A 236 23.32 12.79 -0.29
CA ASP A 236 23.26 11.78 -1.35
C ASP A 236 24.10 10.55 -1.00
N ASN A 237 23.51 9.34 -1.05
CA ASN A 237 24.17 8.07 -0.75
C ASN A 237 24.81 7.46 -2.01
N ILE A 238 25.95 8.02 -2.41
CA ILE A 238 26.75 7.54 -3.56
C ILE A 238 27.37 6.15 -3.36
N GLY A 239 27.32 5.60 -2.14
CA GLY A 239 27.79 4.26 -1.82
C GLY A 239 26.82 3.15 -2.25
N ASP A 240 25.56 3.47 -2.57
CA ASP A 240 24.57 2.50 -3.05
C ASP A 240 24.61 2.36 -4.59
N PRO A 241 25.04 1.21 -5.15
CA PRO A 241 25.08 1.00 -6.59
C PRO A 241 23.71 1.12 -7.27
N ALA A 242 22.62 0.84 -6.54
CA ALA A 242 21.26 0.97 -7.06
C ALA A 242 20.87 2.45 -7.23
N PHE A 243 21.37 3.34 -6.38
CA PHE A 243 21.17 4.78 -6.52
C PHE A 243 21.90 5.33 -7.75
N ILE A 244 23.17 4.95 -7.93
CA ILE A 244 23.96 5.36 -9.10
C ILE A 244 23.30 4.88 -10.40
N SER A 245 22.91 3.61 -10.45
CA SER A 245 22.18 3.05 -11.61
C SER A 245 20.86 3.78 -11.87
N PHE A 246 20.18 4.23 -10.81
CA PHE A 246 18.97 5.02 -10.93
C PHE A 246 19.24 6.42 -11.52
N LEU A 247 20.26 7.13 -11.04
CA LEU A 247 20.66 8.44 -11.57
C LEU A 247 21.09 8.34 -13.04
N ASP A 248 21.81 7.28 -13.43
CA ASP A 248 22.15 7.04 -14.84
C ASP A 248 20.90 6.87 -15.71
N ALA A 249 19.89 6.16 -15.21
CA ALA A 249 18.62 5.98 -15.91
C ALA A 249 17.81 7.28 -16.00
N VAL A 250 17.86 8.15 -14.98
CA VAL A 250 17.26 9.50 -15.00
C VAL A 250 17.97 10.36 -16.05
N ARG A 251 19.31 10.39 -16.04
CA ARG A 251 20.13 11.16 -16.99
C ARG A 251 19.92 10.71 -18.43
N ALA A 252 19.76 9.41 -18.67
CA ALA A 252 19.48 8.85 -20.00
C ALA A 252 18.02 9.07 -20.48
N SER A 253 17.13 9.55 -19.62
CA SER A 253 15.73 9.76 -19.95
C SER A 253 15.47 11.10 -20.66
N THR A 254 14.22 11.32 -21.08
CA THR A 254 13.75 12.61 -21.59
C THR A 254 13.89 13.75 -20.57
N PHE A 255 14.05 13.42 -19.27
CA PHE A 255 14.24 14.40 -18.20
C PHE A 255 15.71 14.72 -17.91
N GLY A 256 16.68 14.08 -18.58
CA GLY A 256 18.11 14.27 -18.29
C GLY A 256 18.63 15.70 -18.48
N LYS A 257 17.87 16.55 -19.20
CA LYS A 257 18.17 17.98 -19.37
C LYS A 257 17.53 18.86 -18.30
N TRP A 258 16.63 18.35 -17.46
CA TRP A 258 16.03 19.15 -16.37
C TRP A 258 17.02 19.34 -15.23
N PRO A 259 16.82 20.34 -14.35
CA PRO A 259 17.61 20.47 -13.11
C PRO A 259 17.70 19.13 -12.38
N PHE A 260 18.90 18.73 -11.99
CA PHE A 260 19.17 17.38 -11.47
C PHE A 260 18.28 17.03 -10.26
N ASP A 261 17.99 18.02 -9.42
CA ASP A 261 17.18 17.94 -8.21
C ASP A 261 15.66 17.85 -8.50
N LEU A 262 15.25 18.12 -9.74
CA LEU A 262 13.87 17.94 -10.24
C LEU A 262 13.74 16.75 -11.21
N ALA A 263 14.81 16.39 -11.94
CA ALA A 263 14.80 15.41 -13.02
C ALA A 263 14.37 14.03 -12.55
N TRP A 264 14.88 13.56 -11.41
CA TRP A 264 14.54 12.25 -10.85
C TRP A 264 13.07 12.17 -10.44
N LEU A 265 12.52 13.25 -9.87
CA LEU A 265 11.12 13.31 -9.44
C LEU A 265 10.19 13.21 -10.64
N ARG A 266 10.48 13.96 -11.71
CA ARG A 266 9.74 13.88 -12.98
C ARG A 266 9.84 12.48 -13.57
N TYR A 267 11.03 11.87 -13.56
CA TYR A 267 11.25 10.51 -14.05
C TYR A 267 10.37 9.48 -13.32
N ILE A 268 10.37 9.45 -11.99
CA ILE A 268 9.56 8.45 -11.25
C ILE A 268 8.06 8.75 -11.30
N ARG A 269 7.64 10.00 -11.56
CA ARG A 269 6.23 10.38 -11.67
C ARG A 269 5.61 10.05 -13.03
N SER A 270 6.40 9.67 -14.03
CA SER A 270 5.84 9.21 -15.30
C SER A 270 4.96 7.97 -15.13
N PRO A 271 3.79 7.89 -15.82
CA PRO A 271 2.85 6.77 -15.65
C PRO A 271 3.47 5.38 -15.79
N GLU A 272 4.43 5.23 -16.71
CA GLU A 272 5.14 3.98 -16.97
C GLU A 272 6.16 3.59 -15.89
N LYS A 273 6.48 4.51 -14.98
CA LYS A 273 7.45 4.30 -13.88
C LYS A 273 6.78 4.02 -12.55
N GLU A 274 5.48 3.76 -12.52
CA GLU A 274 4.74 3.46 -11.29
C GLU A 274 5.38 2.35 -10.45
N ALA A 275 5.67 1.20 -11.07
CA ALA A 275 6.31 0.08 -10.37
C ALA A 275 7.70 0.44 -9.83
N LEU A 276 8.47 1.24 -10.57
CA LEU A 276 9.75 1.75 -10.11
C LEU A 276 9.55 2.68 -8.91
N ARG A 277 8.66 3.67 -9.04
CA ARG A 277 8.31 4.64 -7.99
C ARG A 277 7.95 3.94 -6.69
N ARG A 278 7.10 2.91 -6.73
CA ARG A 278 6.74 2.13 -5.53
C ARG A 278 7.94 1.46 -4.86
N ARG A 279 8.93 1.01 -5.64
CA ARG A 279 10.13 0.35 -5.11
C ARG A 279 11.14 1.33 -4.51
N VAL A 280 11.24 2.54 -5.07
CA VAL A 280 12.31 3.49 -4.73
C VAL A 280 11.86 4.67 -3.88
N ALA A 281 10.55 4.93 -3.75
CA ALA A 281 10.02 6.09 -3.04
C ALA A 281 10.56 6.23 -1.61
N LYS A 282 10.68 5.11 -0.89
CA LYS A 282 11.24 5.07 0.48
C LYS A 282 12.67 5.61 0.58
N ASN A 283 13.43 5.64 -0.52
CA ASN A 283 14.80 6.10 -0.54
C ASN A 283 14.92 7.62 -0.72
N PHE A 284 13.83 8.34 -0.97
CA PHE A 284 13.80 9.81 -1.08
C PHE A 284 13.15 10.40 0.17
N VAL A 285 13.97 10.99 1.03
CA VAL A 285 13.56 11.44 2.36
C VAL A 285 13.57 12.96 2.41
N TYR A 286 12.43 13.58 2.68
CA TYR A 286 12.40 15.02 2.94
C TYR A 286 12.93 15.27 4.33
N THR A 287 13.61 16.39 4.57
CA THR A 287 14.05 16.74 5.92
C THR A 287 13.96 18.21 6.27
N ASP A 288 13.71 18.47 7.56
CA ASP A 288 13.80 19.81 8.17
C ASP A 288 15.22 20.17 8.63
N LEU A 289 16.16 19.22 8.59
CA LEU A 289 17.58 19.45 8.89
C LEU A 289 18.15 20.61 8.07
N ILE A 290 17.70 20.70 6.81
CA ILE A 290 17.95 21.79 5.88
C ILE A 290 16.58 22.33 5.46
N GLN A 291 16.39 23.65 5.42
CA GLN A 291 15.19 24.25 4.83
C GLN A 291 15.55 25.15 3.65
N ASN A 292 14.94 24.90 2.49
CA ASN A 292 15.07 25.75 1.31
C ASN A 292 13.94 26.80 1.29
N LEU A 293 14.31 28.05 1.55
CA LEU A 293 13.41 29.21 1.55
C LEU A 293 13.48 30.03 0.25
N GLY A 294 14.37 29.67 -0.68
CA GLY A 294 14.61 30.42 -1.92
C GLY A 294 14.87 31.91 -1.65
N PRO A 295 14.19 32.83 -2.37
CA PRO A 295 14.43 34.27 -2.25
C PRO A 295 13.82 34.91 -0.99
N GLN A 296 13.12 34.14 -0.14
CA GLN A 296 12.40 34.69 1.01
C GLN A 296 13.34 35.20 2.10
N THR A 297 13.04 36.38 2.65
CA THR A 297 13.72 36.93 3.84
C THR A 297 13.11 36.36 5.13
N PHE A 298 13.92 36.21 6.16
CA PHE A 298 13.46 35.67 7.45
C PHE A 298 14.20 36.31 8.64
N ALA A 299 13.50 36.41 9.78
CA ALA A 299 14.10 36.80 11.05
C ALA A 299 14.82 35.60 11.66
N LEU A 300 16.15 35.63 11.71
CA LEU A 300 16.96 34.47 12.11
C LEU A 300 16.63 33.97 13.52
N HIS A 301 16.38 34.89 14.46
CA HIS A 301 16.05 34.54 15.84
C HIS A 301 14.71 33.80 15.95
N ASP A 302 13.65 34.35 15.34
CA ASP A 302 12.31 33.74 15.37
C ASP A 302 12.30 32.41 14.60
N PHE A 303 12.96 32.37 13.44
CA PHE A 303 13.08 31.15 12.65
C PHE A 303 13.71 30.01 13.45
N ARG A 304 14.82 30.27 14.17
CA ARG A 304 15.49 29.26 15.01
C ARG A 304 14.65 28.80 16.20
N ARG A 305 13.88 29.71 16.80
CA ARG A 305 12.94 29.38 17.89
C ARG A 305 11.86 28.42 17.38
N ASP A 306 11.31 28.73 16.20
CA ASP A 306 10.17 28.01 15.65
C ASP A 306 10.59 26.71 14.92
N ASN A 307 11.87 26.60 14.52
CA ASN A 307 12.45 25.45 13.81
C ASN A 307 13.73 24.94 14.54
N PRO A 308 13.61 24.40 15.77
CA PRO A 308 14.78 24.02 16.57
C PRO A 308 15.61 22.88 15.96
N TRP A 309 15.05 22.14 14.99
CA TRP A 309 15.68 21.01 14.31
C TRP A 309 16.30 21.36 12.95
N THR A 310 16.20 22.61 12.52
CA THR A 310 16.81 23.08 11.28
C THR A 310 18.21 23.61 11.56
N PHE A 311 19.21 22.95 10.97
CA PHE A 311 20.62 23.30 11.12
C PHE A 311 21.14 24.10 9.94
N PHE A 312 20.50 23.99 8.77
CA PHE A 312 20.86 24.71 7.57
C PHE A 312 19.66 25.44 6.95
N VAL A 313 19.93 26.59 6.36
CA VAL A 313 18.97 27.29 5.51
C VAL A 313 19.63 27.56 4.16
N HIS A 314 18.97 27.10 3.10
CA HIS A 314 19.29 27.50 1.73
C HIS A 314 18.38 28.68 1.35
N SER A 315 18.98 29.86 1.17
CA SER A 315 18.28 31.10 0.83
C SER A 315 19.21 32.11 0.18
N ASP A 316 18.67 32.92 -0.72
CA ASP A 316 19.38 34.04 -1.35
C ASP A 316 19.80 35.10 -0.31
N THR A 317 19.11 35.16 0.85
CA THR A 317 19.36 36.15 1.90
C THR A 317 19.87 35.51 3.20
N PRO A 318 20.81 36.16 3.92
CA PRO A 318 21.44 35.57 5.12
C PRO A 318 20.56 35.58 6.38
N GLY A 319 19.28 35.98 6.28
CA GLY A 319 18.41 36.26 7.43
C GLY A 319 18.81 37.55 8.16
N HIS A 320 17.84 38.21 8.80
CA HIS A 320 18.10 39.48 9.51
C HIS A 320 17.97 39.35 11.03
N ASN A 321 18.77 40.13 11.75
CA ASN A 321 18.77 40.21 13.23
C ASN A 321 17.57 41.01 13.79
N GLY A 322 16.73 41.59 12.94
CA GLY A 322 15.55 42.33 13.38
C GLY A 322 14.45 41.40 13.92
N THR A 323 13.80 41.82 15.01
CA THR A 323 12.39 41.55 15.22
C THR A 323 11.64 42.31 14.13
N ALA A 324 11.06 41.63 13.14
CA ALA A 324 10.29 42.34 12.12
C ALA A 324 9.14 43.10 12.78
N SER A 325 8.97 44.37 12.40
CA SER A 325 7.75 45.12 12.69
C SER A 325 6.57 44.41 12.03
N ALA A 326 5.43 44.45 12.69
CA ALA A 326 4.22 43.69 12.34
C ALA A 326 3.53 44.07 11.01
N ASN A 327 4.22 44.71 10.06
CA ASN A 327 3.62 45.29 8.85
C ASN A 327 4.28 44.80 7.56
N SER A 328 4.18 43.50 7.27
CA SER A 328 4.14 42.99 5.89
C SER A 328 3.93 41.48 5.92
N LEU A 329 2.69 41.06 6.14
CA LEU A 329 2.13 39.77 5.72
C LEU A 329 0.65 39.81 6.08
N GLU A 330 -0.17 40.41 5.21
CA GLU A 330 -1.55 39.95 5.07
C GLU A 330 -1.52 38.56 4.40
N ALA A 331 -0.91 37.57 5.08
CA ALA A 331 -1.57 36.29 5.11
C ALA A 331 -2.93 36.60 5.74
N LYS A 332 -4.03 36.25 5.07
CA LYS A 332 -5.31 36.13 5.78
C LYS A 332 -5.08 35.10 6.88
N ALA A 333 -4.61 35.56 8.04
CA ALA A 333 -4.66 34.81 9.27
C ALA A 333 -6.14 34.51 9.42
N LEU A 334 -6.51 33.26 9.12
CA LEU A 334 -7.75 32.74 9.62
C LEU A 334 -7.60 32.92 11.13
N ALA A 335 -8.29 33.93 11.68
CA ALA A 335 -8.34 34.16 13.11
C ALA A 335 -9.14 33.01 13.70
N ILE A 336 -8.50 31.84 13.79
CA ILE A 336 -8.97 30.72 14.57
C ILE A 336 -8.61 31.16 15.98
N ALA A 337 -9.56 31.82 16.65
CA ALA A 337 -9.51 31.84 18.10
C ALA A 337 -9.37 30.37 18.50
N PRO A 338 -8.31 29.99 19.25
CA PRO A 338 -8.19 28.61 19.73
C PRO A 338 -9.52 28.23 20.38
N LEU A 339 -9.89 26.94 20.38
CA LEU A 339 -10.91 26.48 21.32
C LEU A 339 -10.35 26.68 22.74
N ILE A 340 -10.49 27.90 23.27
CA ILE A 340 -9.84 28.41 24.49
C ILE A 340 -10.36 27.65 25.72
N GLU A 341 -11.57 27.10 25.65
CA GLU A 341 -12.13 26.22 26.68
C GLU A 341 -12.23 24.79 26.16
N ASN A 342 -11.15 24.03 26.33
CA ASN A 342 -11.21 22.59 26.19
C ASN A 342 -11.23 21.93 27.59
N PRO A 343 -12.39 21.47 28.07
CA PRO A 343 -12.52 20.89 29.42
C PRO A 343 -11.67 19.62 29.59
N LEU A 344 -11.26 18.95 28.50
CA LEU A 344 -10.38 17.79 28.54
C LEU A 344 -8.97 18.12 29.04
N LYS A 345 -8.53 19.37 28.89
CA LYS A 345 -7.14 19.76 29.21
C LYS A 345 -6.74 19.41 30.64
N ALA A 346 -7.65 19.61 31.61
CA ALA A 346 -7.38 19.43 33.02
C ALA A 346 -7.19 17.95 33.42
N SER A 347 -7.82 17.03 32.70
CA SER A 347 -7.82 15.58 33.01
C SER A 347 -6.96 14.77 32.05
N LEU A 348 -6.98 15.07 30.74
CA LEU A 348 -6.30 14.31 29.71
C LEU A 348 -4.78 14.51 29.75
N LEU A 349 -4.30 15.76 29.79
CA LEU A 349 -2.84 16.01 29.71
C LEU A 349 -2.05 15.37 30.87
N PRO A 350 -2.53 15.41 32.13
CA PRO A 350 -1.89 14.67 33.21
C PRO A 350 -1.84 13.16 32.96
N ALA A 351 -2.93 12.58 32.43
CA ALA A 351 -2.98 11.15 32.11
C ALA A 351 -1.98 10.77 31.00
N LEU A 352 -1.92 11.55 29.91
CA LEU A 352 -0.96 11.33 28.84
C LEU A 352 0.49 11.45 29.32
N LYS A 353 0.78 12.40 30.22
CA LYS A 353 2.12 12.59 30.77
C LYS A 353 2.65 11.36 31.53
N LEU A 354 1.76 10.55 32.11
CA LEU A 354 2.16 9.33 32.84
C LEU A 354 2.60 8.20 31.91
N VAL A 355 2.15 8.23 30.66
CA VAL A 355 2.35 7.13 29.69
C VAL A 355 3.27 7.53 28.53
N ALA A 356 3.37 8.83 28.24
CA ALA A 356 4.21 9.33 27.15
C ALA A 356 5.68 8.95 27.33
N ASN A 357 6.31 8.61 26.21
CA ASN A 357 7.75 8.37 26.16
C ASN A 357 8.49 9.67 26.53
N PRO A 358 9.21 9.75 27.67
CA PRO A 358 9.71 11.03 28.18
C PRO A 358 10.68 11.79 27.25
N PRO A 359 11.58 11.11 26.49
CA PRO A 359 12.44 11.79 25.52
C PRO A 359 11.71 12.44 24.34
N THR A 360 10.53 11.93 23.96
CA THR A 360 9.88 12.28 22.68
C THR A 360 8.48 12.88 22.85
N ASN A 361 7.84 12.67 24.00
CA ASN A 361 6.40 12.87 24.22
C ASN A 361 5.50 12.05 23.27
N ASN A 362 6.00 10.94 22.74
CA ASN A 362 5.22 10.05 21.89
C ASN A 362 4.18 9.28 22.72
N VAL A 363 2.94 9.23 22.22
CA VAL A 363 1.83 8.44 22.78
C VAL A 363 1.04 7.80 21.66
N MET A 364 0.69 6.52 21.79
CA MET A 364 -0.31 5.86 20.96
C MET A 364 -1.70 6.00 21.59
N LEU A 365 -2.70 6.36 20.79
CA LEU A 365 -4.10 6.42 21.19
C LEU A 365 -4.94 5.44 20.37
N ALA A 366 -5.83 4.71 21.06
CA ALA A 366 -6.92 3.96 20.44
C ALA A 366 -8.22 4.20 21.21
N PHE A 367 -9.37 4.12 20.54
CA PHE A 367 -10.68 4.43 21.12
C PHE A 367 -11.50 3.14 21.24
N GLY A 368 -11.93 2.82 22.46
CA GLY A 368 -12.57 1.55 22.79
C GLY A 368 -14.00 1.69 23.32
N THR A 369 -14.86 0.77 22.88
CA THR A 369 -16.20 0.54 23.43
C THR A 369 -16.43 -0.95 23.67
N SER A 370 -17.32 -1.31 24.59
CA SER A 370 -17.58 -2.69 24.98
C SER A 370 -18.25 -3.51 23.87
N ASN A 371 -18.91 -2.85 22.91
CA ASN A 371 -19.42 -3.48 21.68
C ASN A 371 -18.32 -4.14 20.83
N TYR A 372 -17.07 -3.69 20.98
CA TYR A 372 -15.90 -4.19 20.28
C TYR A 372 -14.85 -4.75 21.25
N LEU A 373 -15.26 -5.21 22.44
CA LEU A 373 -14.33 -5.61 23.51
C LEU A 373 -13.33 -6.69 23.08
N ASP A 374 -13.74 -7.69 22.29
CA ASP A 374 -12.82 -8.72 21.82
C ASP A 374 -11.78 -8.16 20.83
N LEU A 375 -12.17 -7.18 20.00
CA LEU A 375 -11.21 -6.45 19.18
C LEU A 375 -10.28 -5.57 20.03
N VAL A 376 -10.78 -4.93 21.09
CA VAL A 376 -9.95 -4.19 22.06
C VAL A 376 -8.91 -5.12 22.70
N ARG A 377 -9.32 -6.31 23.15
CA ARG A 377 -8.44 -7.31 23.76
C ARG A 377 -7.37 -7.79 22.77
N ASN A 378 -7.77 -8.11 21.54
CA ASN A 378 -6.84 -8.54 20.50
C ASN A 378 -5.84 -7.42 20.15
N PHE A 379 -6.33 -6.18 20.01
CA PHE A 379 -5.51 -5.00 19.77
C PHE A 379 -4.46 -4.81 20.88
N VAL A 380 -4.89 -4.79 22.14
CA VAL A 380 -4.00 -4.61 23.30
C VAL A 380 -2.95 -5.72 23.39
N HIS A 381 -3.32 -6.96 23.07
CA HIS A 381 -2.37 -8.08 22.98
C HIS A 381 -1.25 -7.76 21.98
N PHE A 382 -1.58 -7.39 20.74
CA PHE A 382 -0.58 -7.12 19.70
C PHE A 382 0.21 -5.81 19.92
N VAL A 383 -0.38 -4.80 20.58
CA VAL A 383 0.36 -3.61 21.03
C VAL A 383 1.46 -3.99 22.03
N ARG A 384 1.13 -4.86 23.00
CA ARG A 384 2.09 -5.35 24.00
C ARG A 384 3.17 -6.22 23.35
N GLU A 385 2.80 -7.16 22.49
CA GLU A 385 3.75 -8.01 21.74
C GLU A 385 4.70 -7.19 20.86
N ALA A 386 4.20 -6.11 20.25
CA ALA A 386 5.02 -5.20 19.46
C ALA A 386 5.99 -4.34 20.31
N GLY A 387 5.94 -4.43 21.65
CA GLY A 387 6.79 -3.66 22.55
C GLY A 387 6.43 -2.17 22.60
N ILE A 388 5.15 -1.85 22.50
CA ILE A 388 4.63 -0.48 22.57
C ILE A 388 4.12 -0.22 23.99
N ASP A 389 4.92 0.49 24.79
CA ASP A 389 4.67 0.76 26.21
C ASP A 389 3.97 2.11 26.46
N ASN A 390 4.12 3.05 25.53
CA ASN A 390 3.55 4.38 25.55
C ASN A 390 2.17 4.46 24.87
N PHE A 391 1.24 3.58 25.27
CA PHE A 391 -0.11 3.47 24.72
C PHE A 391 -1.20 3.79 25.76
N VAL A 392 -2.24 4.54 25.36
CA VAL A 392 -3.43 4.81 26.16
C VAL A 392 -4.70 4.42 25.40
N LEU A 393 -5.54 3.60 26.04
CA LEU A 393 -6.90 3.32 25.59
C LEU A 393 -7.85 4.44 26.03
N ILE A 394 -8.48 5.13 25.09
CA ILE A 394 -9.58 6.05 25.38
C ILE A 394 -10.85 5.20 25.53
N ALA A 395 -11.22 4.90 26.77
CA ALA A 395 -12.39 4.07 27.09
C ALA A 395 -13.66 4.94 27.11
N MET A 396 -14.63 4.61 26.25
CA MET A 396 -15.81 5.45 26.01
C MET A 396 -17.10 4.98 26.70
N ASP A 397 -17.03 3.87 27.43
CA ASP A 397 -18.12 3.34 28.26
C ASP A 397 -17.58 2.70 29.55
N ALA A 398 -18.48 2.46 30.51
CA ALA A 398 -18.12 1.97 31.84
C ALA A 398 -17.56 0.52 31.81
N ASP A 399 -18.06 -0.33 30.91
CA ASP A 399 -17.63 -1.72 30.80
C ASP A 399 -16.19 -1.82 30.27
N THR A 400 -15.84 -0.97 29.29
CA THR A 400 -14.46 -0.86 28.79
C THR A 400 -13.51 -0.36 29.87
N VAL A 401 -13.96 0.58 30.71
CA VAL A 401 -13.18 1.06 31.86
C VAL A 401 -12.95 -0.08 32.87
N ALA A 402 -14.00 -0.80 33.25
CA ALA A 402 -13.90 -1.91 34.20
C ALA A 402 -12.92 -2.99 33.72
N TRP A 403 -13.00 -3.35 32.43
CA TRP A 403 -12.05 -4.29 31.83
C TRP A 403 -10.62 -3.75 31.81
N ALA A 404 -10.41 -2.48 31.44
CA ALA A 404 -9.09 -1.88 31.41
C ALA A 404 -8.44 -1.82 32.81
N GLU A 405 -9.23 -1.58 33.86
CA GLU A 405 -8.77 -1.65 35.26
C GLU A 405 -8.36 -3.06 35.67
N GLU A 406 -9.19 -4.06 35.36
CA GLU A 406 -8.92 -5.48 35.66
C GLU A 406 -7.62 -5.96 34.99
N GLU A 407 -7.47 -5.66 33.70
CA GLU A 407 -6.33 -6.07 32.87
C GLU A 407 -5.11 -5.13 32.96
N LYS A 408 -5.18 -4.12 33.82
CA LYS A 408 -4.13 -3.11 34.05
C LYS A 408 -3.66 -2.47 32.73
N VAL A 409 -4.61 -2.18 31.84
CA VAL A 409 -4.37 -1.46 30.58
C VAL A 409 -4.34 0.04 30.89
N PRO A 410 -3.32 0.80 30.49
CA PRO A 410 -3.35 2.25 30.64
C PRO A 410 -4.52 2.84 29.86
N TYR A 411 -5.40 3.57 30.54
CA TYR A 411 -6.62 4.09 29.94
C TYR A 411 -6.92 5.53 30.39
N TYR A 412 -7.72 6.22 29.59
CA TYR A 412 -8.37 7.48 29.94
C TYR A 412 -9.88 7.32 29.80
N SER A 413 -10.60 7.55 30.89
CA SER A 413 -12.06 7.50 30.89
C SER A 413 -12.63 8.72 30.17
N TYR A 414 -13.32 8.49 29.05
CA TYR A 414 -14.05 9.52 28.32
C TYR A 414 -15.45 9.03 27.95
N ILE A 415 -16.23 8.75 28.99
CA ILE A 415 -17.57 8.17 28.88
C ILE A 415 -18.52 9.15 28.19
N ASP A 416 -19.27 8.65 27.20
CA ASP A 416 -20.38 9.36 26.56
C ASP A 416 -21.61 8.44 26.58
N ASP A 417 -22.54 8.71 27.50
CA ASP A 417 -23.71 7.85 27.76
C ASP A 417 -24.56 7.62 26.49
N GLU A 418 -24.56 8.58 25.56
CA GLU A 418 -25.29 8.41 24.29
C GLU A 418 -24.55 7.47 23.33
N VAL A 419 -23.22 7.38 23.36
CA VAL A 419 -22.45 6.37 22.59
C VAL A 419 -22.77 4.96 23.10
N ALA A 420 -22.95 4.80 24.41
CA ALA A 420 -23.39 3.54 25.01
C ALA A 420 -24.82 3.15 24.55
N THR A 421 -25.72 4.13 24.36
CA THR A 421 -27.10 3.88 23.87
C THR A 421 -27.23 3.68 22.36
N LEU A 422 -26.45 4.42 21.56
CA LEU A 422 -26.51 4.36 20.09
C LEU A 422 -25.78 3.12 19.55
N GLY A 423 -24.87 2.56 20.35
CA GLY A 423 -23.89 1.58 19.94
C GLY A 423 -22.87 2.21 18.98
N GLY A 424 -21.57 1.97 19.20
CA GLY A 424 -20.61 2.12 18.11
C GLY A 424 -21.05 1.15 17.01
N SER A 425 -21.71 1.63 15.95
CA SER A 425 -22.39 0.72 15.02
C SER A 425 -21.41 0.09 14.03
N ASP A 426 -21.76 -1.10 13.54
CA ASP A 426 -21.08 -1.84 12.46
C ASP A 426 -21.09 -1.17 11.08
N SER A 427 -21.76 -0.01 10.92
CA SER A 427 -21.72 0.80 9.70
C SER A 427 -21.09 2.17 9.95
N TYR A 428 -20.13 2.53 9.09
CA TYR A 428 -19.53 3.87 8.98
C TYR A 428 -20.53 5.00 8.70
N LYS A 429 -21.82 4.68 8.51
CA LYS A 429 -22.92 5.61 8.25
C LYS A 429 -23.76 5.95 9.49
N SER A 430 -23.52 5.33 10.65
CA SER A 430 -24.35 5.59 11.85
C SER A 430 -24.01 6.89 12.57
N ASP A 431 -25.00 7.37 13.32
CA ASP A 431 -24.85 8.52 14.21
C ASP A 431 -23.89 8.24 15.39
N GLY A 432 -23.88 7.00 15.89
CA GLY A 432 -22.94 6.56 16.94
C GLY A 432 -21.47 6.65 16.50
N PHE A 433 -21.15 6.19 15.29
CA PHE A 433 -19.80 6.30 14.73
C PHE A 433 -19.39 7.77 14.51
N ARG A 434 -20.30 8.61 13.97
CA ARG A 434 -20.06 10.06 13.78
C ARG A 434 -19.72 10.75 15.10
N ARG A 435 -20.41 10.40 16.19
CA ARG A 435 -20.17 10.97 17.53
C ARG A 435 -18.80 10.56 18.08
N ILE A 436 -18.42 9.29 17.96
CA ILE A 436 -17.09 8.79 18.35
C ILE A 436 -15.98 9.55 17.60
N VAL A 437 -16.13 9.73 16.29
CA VAL A 437 -15.12 10.40 15.46
C VAL A 437 -14.95 11.88 15.84
N ASN A 438 -16.03 12.60 16.14
CA ASN A 438 -15.94 14.00 16.61
C ASN A 438 -15.24 14.13 17.96
N ARG A 439 -15.51 13.19 18.87
CA ARG A 439 -14.85 13.09 20.17
C ARG A 439 -13.36 12.78 20.02
N ARG A 440 -13.00 11.87 19.11
CA ARG A 440 -11.62 11.52 18.75
C ARG A 440 -10.84 12.76 18.34
N CYS A 441 -11.35 13.57 17.41
CA CYS A 441 -10.67 14.80 16.98
C CYS A 441 -10.42 15.77 18.15
N SER A 442 -11.36 15.87 19.09
CA SER A 442 -11.20 16.72 20.28
C SER A 442 -10.08 16.25 21.22
N VAL A 443 -10.00 14.93 21.47
CA VAL A 443 -8.91 14.34 22.26
C VAL A 443 -7.56 14.57 21.59
N ILE A 444 -7.47 14.32 20.28
CA ILE A 444 -6.24 14.53 19.49
C ILE A 444 -5.82 16.00 19.53
N SER A 445 -6.71 16.95 19.21
CA SER A 445 -6.40 18.39 19.27
C SER A 445 -5.87 18.79 20.65
N THR A 446 -6.53 18.34 21.73
CA THR A 446 -6.09 18.62 23.11
C THR A 446 -4.67 18.12 23.36
N ALA A 447 -4.38 16.88 22.97
CA ALA A 447 -3.10 16.23 23.19
C ALA A 447 -1.98 16.90 22.40
N LEU A 448 -2.22 17.21 21.12
CA LEU A 448 -1.27 17.93 20.27
C LEU A 448 -0.96 19.31 20.84
N ARG A 449 -1.99 20.04 21.32
CA ARG A 449 -1.83 21.35 21.97
C ARG A 449 -1.07 21.26 23.30
N GLY A 450 -1.08 20.09 23.94
CA GLY A 450 -0.26 19.76 25.11
C GLY A 450 1.20 19.40 24.79
N GLY A 451 1.58 19.34 23.51
CA GLY A 451 2.94 19.00 23.07
C GLY A 451 3.21 17.50 22.95
N PHE A 452 2.17 16.65 22.96
CA PHE A 452 2.31 15.20 22.74
C PHE A 452 2.29 14.87 21.25
N ASN A 453 3.16 13.98 20.80
CA ASN A 453 3.08 13.41 19.46
C ASN A 453 2.17 12.17 19.51
N ILE A 454 1.20 12.12 18.62
CA ILE A 454 0.09 11.16 18.67
C ILE A 454 0.19 10.18 17.52
N LEU A 455 0.38 8.91 17.85
CA LEU A 455 0.09 7.80 16.96
C LEU A 455 -1.36 7.36 17.18
N GLN A 456 -2.26 7.76 16.29
CA GLN A 456 -3.62 7.27 16.29
C GLN A 456 -3.66 5.88 15.65
N SER A 457 -4.35 4.93 16.30
CA SER A 457 -4.63 3.61 15.76
C SER A 457 -6.10 3.23 15.98
N ASP A 458 -6.74 2.68 14.96
CA ASP A 458 -8.02 1.98 15.11
C ASP A 458 -7.80 0.60 15.76
N LEU A 459 -8.87 0.04 16.33
CA LEU A 459 -8.83 -1.24 17.06
C LEU A 459 -8.71 -2.47 16.15
N ASP A 460 -8.97 -2.31 14.86
CA ASP A 460 -8.82 -3.34 13.84
C ASP A 460 -7.42 -3.31 13.20
N VAL A 461 -6.43 -2.85 13.94
CA VAL A 461 -5.01 -2.87 13.58
C VAL A 461 -4.29 -3.93 14.40
N VAL A 462 -3.51 -4.79 13.75
CA VAL A 462 -2.53 -5.66 14.41
C VAL A 462 -1.15 -5.04 14.22
N TRP A 463 -0.51 -4.65 15.31
CA TRP A 463 0.87 -4.15 15.30
C TRP A 463 1.85 -5.33 15.38
N LEU A 464 2.76 -5.41 14.42
CA LEU A 464 3.80 -6.45 14.37
C LEU A 464 5.14 -5.96 14.94
N LYS A 465 5.36 -4.64 14.93
CA LYS A 465 6.61 -3.98 15.35
C LYS A 465 6.29 -2.65 15.99
N ASN A 466 7.14 -2.21 16.92
CA ASN A 466 7.09 -0.85 17.44
C ASN A 466 7.36 0.16 16.30
N PRO A 467 6.41 1.05 15.96
CA PRO A 467 6.55 1.98 14.84
C PRO A 467 7.19 3.32 15.22
N PHE A 468 7.36 3.62 16.51
CA PHE A 468 7.90 4.93 16.92
C PHE A 468 9.31 5.24 16.39
N PRO A 469 10.24 4.27 16.28
CA PRO A 469 11.53 4.51 15.63
C PRO A 469 11.41 4.97 14.17
N TYR A 470 10.37 4.54 13.44
CA TYR A 470 10.14 4.94 12.05
C TYR A 470 9.77 6.43 11.92
N PHE A 471 9.08 6.98 12.93
CA PHE A 471 8.61 8.38 12.95
C PHE A 471 9.64 9.38 13.48
N PHE A 472 10.84 8.92 13.90
CA PHE A 472 11.81 9.72 14.66
C PHE A 472 12.53 10.82 13.85
N ASN A 473 12.30 10.90 12.54
CA ASN A 473 13.22 11.60 11.64
C ASN A 473 13.08 13.14 11.64
N GLY A 474 12.11 13.73 12.33
CA GLY A 474 12.03 15.20 12.41
C GLY A 474 11.44 15.88 11.16
N ASP A 475 11.05 15.09 10.17
CA ASP A 475 10.77 15.63 8.84
C ASP A 475 9.29 15.99 8.55
N TYR A 476 8.29 15.34 9.15
CA TYR A 476 6.86 15.57 8.86
C TYR A 476 6.05 15.90 10.11
N GLU A 477 5.12 16.85 10.01
CA GLU A 477 4.15 17.14 11.08
C GLU A 477 3.02 16.10 11.12
N TYR A 478 2.72 15.48 9.96
CA TYR A 478 1.65 14.51 9.83
C TYR A 478 2.02 13.37 8.89
N GLU A 479 1.93 12.13 9.36
CA GLU A 479 2.25 10.96 8.55
C GLU A 479 1.06 10.02 8.60
N ILE A 480 0.37 9.85 7.47
CA ILE A 480 -0.97 9.26 7.45
C ILE A 480 -1.03 8.08 6.48
N GLN A 481 -1.72 7.02 6.89
CA GLN A 481 -1.91 5.88 6.02
C GLN A 481 -2.77 6.23 4.80
N SER A 482 -2.46 5.65 3.65
CA SER A 482 -3.35 5.72 2.49
C SER A 482 -4.62 4.89 2.72
N ASP A 483 -5.78 5.48 2.45
CA ASP A 483 -7.02 4.75 2.21
C ASP A 483 -7.25 4.49 0.71
N GLY A 484 -6.20 4.58 -0.11
CA GLY A 484 -6.23 4.31 -1.54
C GLY A 484 -6.09 2.82 -1.86
N ARG A 485 -6.76 2.37 -2.93
CA ARG A 485 -6.64 1.03 -3.52
C ARG A 485 -5.28 0.80 -4.21
N ARG A 486 -4.59 1.86 -4.61
CA ARG A 486 -3.22 1.85 -5.13
C ARG A 486 -2.16 2.03 -4.03
N GLY A 487 -2.59 2.33 -2.80
CA GLY A 487 -1.71 2.55 -1.65
C GLY A 487 -0.97 3.89 -1.62
N PHE A 488 -1.23 4.77 -2.59
CA PHE A 488 -0.68 6.12 -2.69
C PHE A 488 -1.78 7.09 -3.14
N THR A 489 -1.40 8.24 -3.71
CA THR A 489 -2.33 9.24 -4.26
C THR A 489 -3.20 8.63 -5.38
N GLU A 490 -4.53 8.78 -5.27
CA GLU A 490 -5.48 8.28 -6.28
C GLU A 490 -6.14 9.45 -7.02
N ARG A 491 -6.49 9.22 -8.30
CA ARG A 491 -7.24 10.22 -9.07
C ARG A 491 -8.73 10.04 -8.82
N ASP A 492 -9.36 11.04 -8.20
CA ASP A 492 -10.81 11.18 -8.21
C ASP A 492 -11.22 11.83 -9.56
N PRO A 493 -12.01 11.17 -10.41
CA PRO A 493 -12.52 11.79 -11.64
C PRO A 493 -13.56 12.89 -11.39
N ALA A 494 -14.14 12.99 -10.19
CA ALA A 494 -14.99 14.12 -9.79
C ALA A 494 -14.19 15.31 -9.22
N ALA A 495 -12.90 15.10 -8.88
CA ALA A 495 -11.99 16.17 -8.45
C ALA A 495 -10.53 15.77 -8.74
N PRO A 496 -9.83 16.40 -9.70
CA PRO A 496 -8.47 16.01 -10.04
C PRO A 496 -7.55 16.15 -8.81
N PHE A 497 -6.81 15.07 -8.50
CA PHE A 497 -5.76 14.95 -7.46
C PHE A 497 -6.26 15.10 -6.01
N ARG A 498 -6.74 13.99 -5.42
CA ARG A 498 -7.00 13.90 -3.98
C ARG A 498 -6.25 12.74 -3.36
N ASP A 499 -5.53 13.02 -2.28
CA ASP A 499 -5.00 11.98 -1.43
C ASP A 499 -6.15 11.34 -0.67
N PHE A 500 -6.37 10.06 -0.89
CA PHE A 500 -7.28 9.27 -0.07
C PHE A 500 -6.50 8.86 1.16
N VAL A 501 -6.68 9.61 2.25
CA VAL A 501 -6.03 9.31 3.52
C VAL A 501 -6.97 8.55 4.44
N ASN A 502 -6.39 7.75 5.33
CA ASN A 502 -7.11 6.98 6.34
C ASN A 502 -7.09 7.74 7.67
N SER A 503 -8.28 8.11 8.17
CA SER A 503 -8.42 8.86 9.43
C SER A 503 -8.18 8.01 10.70
N GLY A 504 -8.06 6.70 10.55
CA GLY A 504 -7.90 5.73 11.64
C GLY A 504 -6.45 5.37 11.98
N LEU A 505 -5.50 5.71 11.10
CA LEU A 505 -4.08 5.41 11.31
C LEU A 505 -3.18 6.55 10.81
N PHE A 506 -2.57 7.26 11.76
CA PHE A 506 -1.60 8.32 11.47
C PHE A 506 -0.69 8.61 12.66
N TYR A 507 0.43 9.27 12.39
CA TYR A 507 1.29 9.92 13.37
C TYR A 507 1.22 11.44 13.19
N ALA A 508 0.86 12.17 14.24
CA ALA A 508 0.75 13.63 14.24
C ALA A 508 1.65 14.23 15.31
N ARG A 509 2.44 15.25 14.96
CA ARG A 509 3.33 15.90 15.92
C ARG A 509 2.61 16.90 16.79
N GLY A 510 3.01 16.98 18.06
CA GLY A 510 2.49 17.92 19.05
C GLY A 510 2.93 19.37 18.81
N THR A 511 2.62 19.92 17.63
CA THR A 511 2.85 21.33 17.30
C THR A 511 1.55 22.12 17.44
N PRO A 512 1.62 23.41 17.82
CA PRO A 512 0.43 24.27 17.82
C PRO A 512 -0.28 24.31 16.47
N ARG A 513 0.50 24.29 15.37
CA ARG A 513 -0.02 24.26 14.00
C ARG A 513 -0.83 22.99 13.72
N MET A 514 -0.35 21.84 14.16
CA MET A 514 -1.07 20.58 13.99
C MET A 514 -2.33 20.52 14.88
N ALA A 515 -2.29 21.11 16.07
CA ALA A 515 -3.49 21.27 16.90
C ALA A 515 -4.54 22.17 16.23
N ASP A 516 -4.11 23.30 15.65
CA ASP A 516 -5.00 24.21 14.92
C ASP A 516 -5.59 23.53 13.67
N PHE A 517 -4.85 22.62 13.02
CA PHE A 517 -5.37 21.80 11.92
C PHE A 517 -6.55 20.92 12.37
N TYR A 518 -6.44 20.26 13.52
CA TYR A 518 -7.55 19.49 14.07
C TYR A 518 -8.71 20.37 14.53
N ASP A 519 -8.46 21.60 15.01
CA ASP A 519 -9.54 22.54 15.33
C ASP A 519 -10.33 22.96 14.08
N ILE A 520 -9.66 23.14 12.94
CA ILE A 520 -10.33 23.32 11.64
C ILE A 520 -11.18 22.10 11.32
N LEU A 521 -10.61 20.89 11.43
CA LEU A 521 -11.35 19.65 11.15
C LEU A 521 -12.60 19.52 12.03
N ILE A 522 -12.48 19.73 13.34
CA ILE A 522 -13.59 19.68 14.29
C ILE A 522 -14.70 20.64 13.85
N ARG A 523 -14.33 21.89 13.52
CA ARG A 523 -15.29 22.89 13.06
C ARG A 523 -15.94 22.49 11.73
N THR A 524 -15.14 22.03 10.76
CA THR A 524 -15.63 21.59 9.45
C THR A 524 -16.61 20.43 9.59
N VAL A 525 -16.35 19.46 10.47
CA VAL A 525 -17.29 18.36 10.72
C VAL A 525 -18.57 18.86 11.40
N ALA A 526 -18.46 19.77 12.38
CA ALA A 526 -19.62 20.36 13.04
C ALA A 526 -20.52 21.15 12.06
N GLU A 527 -19.92 21.85 11.09
CA GLU A 527 -20.63 22.58 10.03
C GLU A 527 -21.18 21.66 8.93
N ASN A 528 -20.68 20.43 8.81
CA ASN A 528 -21.06 19.47 7.76
C ASN A 528 -21.46 18.11 8.35
N PRO A 529 -22.50 18.04 9.19
CA PRO A 529 -22.83 16.82 9.93
C PRO A 529 -23.04 15.62 9.00
N GLU A 530 -23.69 15.79 7.86
CA GLU A 530 -24.00 14.71 6.91
C GLU A 530 -22.80 14.19 6.10
N ARG A 531 -21.62 14.80 6.24
CA ARG A 531 -20.41 14.37 5.54
C ARG A 531 -19.50 13.57 6.47
N ARG A 532 -18.88 12.52 5.92
CA ARG A 532 -17.90 11.71 6.65
C ARG A 532 -16.66 12.54 6.99
N GLU A 533 -16.18 12.45 8.22
CA GLU A 533 -14.98 13.14 8.70
C GLU A 533 -13.77 12.87 7.81
N GLN A 534 -13.47 11.61 7.46
CA GLN A 534 -12.35 11.31 6.55
C GLN A 534 -12.43 12.03 5.19
N HIS A 535 -13.63 12.25 4.64
CA HIS A 535 -13.77 13.03 3.40
C HIS A 535 -13.47 14.51 3.64
N LEU A 536 -13.80 15.02 4.82
CA LEU A 536 -13.50 16.39 5.23
C LEU A 536 -12.00 16.53 5.52
N LEU A 537 -11.36 15.55 6.17
CA LEU A 537 -9.91 15.44 6.32
C LEU A 537 -9.19 15.50 4.97
N ASN A 538 -9.62 14.69 3.99
CA ASN A 538 -9.07 14.76 2.62
C ASN A 538 -9.23 16.16 2.02
N THR A 539 -10.34 16.85 2.28
CA THR A 539 -10.60 18.19 1.77
C THR A 539 -9.66 19.21 2.40
N ILE A 540 -9.53 19.22 3.73
CA ILE A 540 -8.67 20.19 4.42
C ILE A 540 -7.17 19.91 4.21
N LEU A 541 -6.76 18.65 4.01
CA LEU A 541 -5.40 18.29 3.61
C LEU A 541 -5.11 18.75 2.17
N GLN A 542 -6.08 18.65 1.27
CA GLN A 542 -5.90 19.13 -0.11
C GLN A 542 -5.79 20.66 -0.16
N GLU A 543 -6.59 21.37 0.63
CA GLU A 543 -6.53 22.82 0.77
C GLU A 543 -5.26 23.26 1.52
N ASN A 544 -4.81 22.45 2.48
CA ASN A 544 -3.63 22.63 3.32
C ASN A 544 -3.38 24.09 3.77
N VAL A 545 -4.42 24.78 4.24
CA VAL A 545 -4.36 26.22 4.57
C VAL A 545 -3.30 26.55 5.63
N LEU A 546 -2.98 25.60 6.51
CA LEU A 546 -1.96 25.73 7.55
C LEU A 546 -0.57 25.26 7.10
N ARG A 547 -0.43 24.78 5.86
CA ARG A 547 0.84 24.27 5.29
C ARG A 547 1.46 23.16 6.14
N ILE A 548 0.62 22.24 6.62
CA ILE A 548 1.07 21.03 7.31
C ILE A 548 1.97 20.24 6.36
N HIS A 549 3.20 19.97 6.80
CA HIS A 549 4.07 19.06 6.04
C HIS A 549 3.66 17.62 6.36
N TYR A 550 3.06 16.95 5.38
CA TYR A 550 2.58 15.59 5.54
C TYR A 550 3.12 14.62 4.49
N ARG A 551 3.17 13.34 4.84
CA ARG A 551 3.40 12.25 3.88
C ARG A 551 2.39 11.13 4.03
N ILE A 552 2.21 10.39 2.93
CA ILE A 552 1.50 9.12 2.91
C ILE A 552 2.47 8.01 3.31
N LEU A 553 2.06 7.17 4.27
CA LEU A 553 2.84 6.01 4.69
C LEU A 553 2.95 4.96 3.58
N ASP A 554 4.11 4.30 3.48
CA ASP A 554 4.34 3.27 2.47
C ASP A 554 3.34 2.11 2.63
N PRO A 555 2.53 1.79 1.61
CA PRO A 555 1.51 0.74 1.68
C PRO A 555 2.06 -0.68 1.82
N THR A 556 3.37 -0.87 1.60
CA THR A 556 4.07 -2.14 1.86
C THR A 556 4.39 -2.30 3.34
N LEU A 557 4.67 -1.19 4.04
CA LEU A 557 5.03 -1.17 5.47
C LEU A 557 3.83 -0.91 6.37
N PHE A 558 2.86 -0.13 5.90
CA PHE A 558 1.62 0.24 6.58
C PHE A 558 0.40 -0.07 5.69
N PRO A 559 0.21 -1.35 5.29
CA PRO A 559 -0.86 -1.72 4.38
C PRO A 559 -2.24 -1.46 4.98
N ASN A 560 -3.12 -0.82 4.21
CA ASN A 560 -4.56 -0.92 4.45
C ASN A 560 -5.06 -2.32 4.08
N GLY A 561 -6.28 -2.65 4.49
CA GLY A 561 -6.89 -3.96 4.32
C GLY A 561 -7.02 -4.38 2.86
N PHE A 562 -7.16 -3.43 1.94
CA PHE A 562 -7.11 -3.76 0.51
C PHE A 562 -5.70 -4.19 0.06
N GLN A 563 -4.65 -3.47 0.48
CA GLN A 563 -3.27 -3.84 0.14
C GLN A 563 -2.87 -5.19 0.75
N TYR A 564 -3.31 -5.46 1.98
CA TYR A 564 -2.99 -6.72 2.67
C TYR A 564 -3.86 -7.89 2.16
N PHE A 565 -5.18 -7.84 2.37
CA PHE A 565 -6.07 -8.98 2.15
C PHE A 565 -6.46 -9.22 0.69
N ALA A 566 -6.49 -8.18 -0.16
CA ALA A 566 -6.88 -8.35 -1.57
C ALA A 566 -5.68 -8.47 -2.52
N ARG A 567 -4.58 -7.76 -2.23
CA ARG A 567 -3.40 -7.72 -3.11
C ARG A 567 -2.21 -8.54 -2.61
N ALA A 568 -2.21 -8.93 -1.33
CA ALA A 568 -1.07 -9.57 -0.67
C ALA A 568 0.24 -8.78 -0.88
N LEU A 569 0.15 -7.44 -0.85
CA LEU A 569 1.25 -6.56 -1.28
C LEU A 569 2.54 -6.78 -0.46
N PRO A 570 2.52 -6.74 0.89
CA PRO A 570 3.74 -6.97 1.68
C PRO A 570 4.31 -8.38 1.45
N THR A 571 3.45 -9.41 1.43
CA THR A 571 3.84 -10.80 1.19
C THR A 571 4.52 -10.98 -0.17
N ARG A 572 3.98 -10.38 -1.23
CA ARG A 572 4.58 -10.40 -2.57
C ARG A 572 5.91 -9.64 -2.64
N ALA A 573 6.02 -8.56 -1.86
CA ALA A 573 7.25 -7.79 -1.74
C ALA A 573 8.32 -8.50 -0.88
N GLY A 574 7.96 -9.57 -0.17
CA GLY A 574 8.85 -10.23 0.80
C GLY A 574 9.21 -9.34 1.98
N VAL A 575 8.30 -8.41 2.35
CA VAL A 575 8.49 -7.43 3.42
C VAL A 575 7.51 -7.72 4.53
N GLU A 576 8.01 -7.77 5.76
CA GLU A 576 7.17 -7.81 6.96
C GLU A 576 6.79 -6.38 7.37
N PRO A 577 5.49 -6.03 7.33
CA PRO A 577 5.03 -4.67 7.62
C PRO A 577 5.15 -4.33 9.12
N PHE A 578 4.98 -3.05 9.47
CA PHE A 578 4.84 -2.62 10.87
C PHE A 578 3.48 -3.01 11.46
N LEU A 579 2.46 -3.06 10.60
CA LEU A 579 1.10 -3.42 11.00
C LEU A 579 0.29 -4.05 9.88
N ILE A 580 -0.88 -4.57 10.26
CA ILE A 580 -1.93 -5.03 9.37
C ILE A 580 -3.22 -4.33 9.78
N HIS A 581 -3.74 -3.44 8.92
CA HIS A 581 -4.99 -2.75 9.17
C HIS A 581 -6.15 -3.49 8.47
N ASN A 582 -7.13 -3.94 9.23
CA ASN A 582 -8.27 -4.73 8.75
C ASN A 582 -9.51 -3.87 8.42
N ASN A 583 -9.25 -2.72 7.79
CA ASN A 583 -10.28 -1.89 7.17
C ASN A 583 -10.66 -2.44 5.77
N TRP A 584 -11.47 -1.70 5.00
CA TRP A 584 -12.02 -2.14 3.71
C TRP A 584 -13.04 -3.28 3.77
N VAL A 585 -13.55 -3.58 4.96
CA VAL A 585 -14.68 -4.47 5.21
C VAL A 585 -15.62 -3.87 6.25
N ASP A 586 -16.89 -4.23 6.16
CA ASP A 586 -17.92 -3.93 7.15
C ASP A 586 -18.12 -5.14 8.07
N GLY A 587 -18.58 -4.89 9.30
CA GLY A 587 -18.96 -5.91 10.28
C GLY A 587 -17.81 -6.47 11.12
N LYS A 588 -18.05 -6.63 12.42
CA LYS A 588 -17.07 -7.19 13.38
C LYS A 588 -16.65 -8.61 13.03
N PHE A 589 -17.60 -9.48 12.67
CA PHE A 589 -17.32 -10.90 12.42
C PHE A 589 -16.40 -11.12 11.21
N THR A 590 -16.55 -10.31 10.15
CA THR A 590 -15.63 -10.33 9.01
C THR A 590 -14.20 -9.99 9.44
N LYS A 591 -14.03 -9.03 10.36
CA LYS A 591 -12.72 -8.65 10.87
C LYS A 591 -12.09 -9.77 11.71
N GLU A 592 -12.87 -10.38 12.61
CA GLU A 592 -12.40 -11.53 13.38
C GLU A 592 -11.98 -12.68 12.48
N TYR A 593 -12.79 -13.02 11.48
CA TYR A 593 -12.46 -14.08 10.50
C TYR A 593 -11.15 -13.82 9.79
N ARG A 594 -10.97 -12.61 9.27
CA ARG A 594 -9.72 -12.24 8.59
C ARG A 594 -8.52 -12.36 9.51
N PHE A 595 -8.65 -11.97 10.79
CA PHE A 595 -7.59 -12.15 11.76
C PHE A 595 -7.33 -13.62 12.12
N ARG A 596 -8.38 -14.44 12.27
CA ARG A 596 -8.23 -15.90 12.44
C ARG A 596 -7.51 -16.54 11.25
N GLU A 597 -7.91 -16.18 10.03
CA GLU A 597 -7.35 -16.72 8.77
C GLU A 597 -5.85 -16.44 8.62
N ILE A 598 -5.34 -15.33 9.19
CA ILE A 598 -3.90 -15.01 9.18
C ILE A 598 -3.20 -15.33 10.50
N GLY A 599 -3.92 -15.99 11.42
CA GLY A 599 -3.40 -16.43 12.72
C GLY A 599 -3.22 -15.32 13.76
N MET A 600 -3.76 -14.12 13.53
CA MET A 600 -3.62 -12.94 14.38
C MET A 600 -4.88 -12.65 15.23
N TRP A 601 -5.56 -13.72 15.64
CA TRP A 601 -6.72 -13.65 16.55
C TRP A 601 -6.46 -14.50 17.79
N THR A 602 -6.63 -13.89 18.97
CA THR A 602 -6.23 -14.48 20.26
C THR A 602 -7.39 -14.66 21.25
N GLN A 603 -8.62 -14.33 20.83
CA GLN A 603 -9.78 -14.29 21.73
C GLN A 603 -10.68 -15.53 21.61
N ASP A 604 -10.25 -16.55 20.86
CA ASP A 604 -11.01 -17.79 20.75
C ASP A 604 -10.92 -18.59 22.06
N PRO A 605 -12.05 -19.06 22.61
CA PRO A 605 -12.05 -19.86 23.82
C PRO A 605 -11.56 -21.29 23.54
N PRO A 606 -11.15 -22.07 24.56
CA PRO A 606 -10.62 -23.42 24.37
C PRO A 606 -11.53 -24.35 23.57
N GLU A 607 -12.85 -24.23 23.73
CA GLU A 607 -13.87 -25.03 23.02
C GLU A 607 -13.87 -24.77 21.50
N TYR A 608 -13.28 -23.66 21.05
CA TYR A 608 -13.11 -23.36 19.64
C TYR A 608 -12.23 -24.40 18.93
N TYR A 609 -11.25 -24.94 19.67
CA TYR A 609 -10.22 -25.89 19.23
C TYR A 609 -10.51 -27.34 19.63
N ASP A 610 -11.72 -27.64 20.11
CA ASP A 610 -12.08 -28.99 20.56
C ASP A 610 -12.00 -30.01 19.41
N THR A 611 -11.20 -31.06 19.60
CA THR A 611 -11.05 -32.19 18.67
C THR A 611 -11.63 -33.50 19.22
N THR A 612 -12.25 -33.45 20.41
CA THR A 612 -12.78 -34.62 21.12
C THR A 612 -14.24 -34.87 20.81
N GLU A 613 -15.08 -33.84 20.81
CA GLU A 613 -16.51 -33.95 20.49
C GLU A 613 -16.82 -33.52 19.06
N ARG A 614 -16.08 -32.53 18.54
CA ARG A 614 -16.25 -32.02 17.18
C ARG A 614 -15.47 -32.83 16.15
N LYS A 615 -16.14 -33.10 15.03
CA LYS A 615 -15.59 -33.79 13.86
C LYS A 615 -15.51 -32.83 12.69
N TYR A 616 -14.42 -32.93 11.93
CA TYR A 616 -14.05 -31.97 10.90
C TYR A 616 -14.01 -32.61 9.52
N LEU A 617 -14.31 -31.80 8.50
CA LEU A 617 -14.11 -32.11 7.09
C LEU A 617 -13.18 -31.05 6.49
N ALA A 618 -12.19 -31.47 5.72
CA ALA A 618 -11.34 -30.57 4.98
C ALA A 618 -10.93 -31.20 3.64
N PHE A 619 -10.36 -30.40 2.74
CA PHE A 619 -9.95 -30.89 1.43
C PHE A 619 -8.72 -30.15 0.90
N TYR A 620 -7.99 -30.77 -0.01
CA TYR A 620 -6.87 -30.11 -0.69
C TYR A 620 -7.38 -29.11 -1.73
N ASP A 621 -6.73 -27.95 -1.75
CA ASP A 621 -7.05 -26.85 -2.64
C ASP A 621 -6.91 -27.24 -4.13
N PRO A 622 -7.67 -26.60 -5.02
CA PRO A 622 -7.40 -26.69 -6.45
C PRO A 622 -5.96 -26.26 -6.74
N SER A 623 -5.24 -27.05 -7.55
CA SER A 623 -3.92 -26.64 -8.06
C SER A 623 -4.00 -25.25 -8.69
N ILE A 624 -2.93 -24.45 -8.61
CA ILE A 624 -2.88 -23.08 -9.16
C ILE A 624 -3.40 -22.97 -10.62
N PRO A 625 -3.07 -23.87 -11.56
CA PRO A 625 -3.63 -23.80 -12.92
C PRO A 625 -5.15 -24.03 -13.01
N ASN A 626 -5.78 -24.57 -11.97
CA ASN A 626 -7.20 -24.92 -11.91
C ASN A 626 -7.97 -24.10 -10.85
N ASN A 627 -7.34 -23.10 -10.25
CA ASN A 627 -7.88 -22.28 -9.16
C ASN A 627 -8.93 -21.25 -9.61
N GLY A 628 -9.54 -21.39 -10.78
CA GLY A 628 -10.57 -20.46 -11.25
C GLY A 628 -11.72 -20.32 -10.24
N TRP A 629 -12.25 -19.12 -10.05
CA TRP A 629 -13.30 -18.85 -9.04
C TRP A 629 -14.49 -19.82 -9.13
N ASN A 630 -14.95 -20.14 -10.33
CA ASN A 630 -16.02 -21.11 -10.53
C ASN A 630 -15.68 -22.51 -10.02
N ASN A 631 -14.40 -22.91 -10.09
CA ASN A 631 -13.95 -24.19 -9.56
C ASN A 631 -13.88 -24.15 -8.04
N GLN A 632 -13.30 -23.09 -7.47
CA GLN A 632 -13.28 -22.85 -6.01
C GLN A 632 -14.70 -22.90 -5.42
N ARG A 633 -15.65 -22.19 -6.03
CA ARG A 633 -17.06 -22.18 -5.62
C ARG A 633 -17.72 -23.55 -5.75
N ASN A 634 -17.46 -24.31 -6.81
CA ASN A 634 -18.02 -25.66 -6.96
C ASN A 634 -17.45 -26.62 -5.91
N SER A 635 -16.16 -26.50 -5.58
CA SER A 635 -15.55 -27.23 -4.47
C SER A 635 -16.21 -26.87 -3.14
N LEU A 636 -16.41 -25.58 -2.86
CA LEU A 636 -17.09 -25.11 -1.64
C LEU A 636 -18.52 -25.66 -1.53
N ARG A 637 -19.30 -25.60 -2.61
CA ARG A 637 -20.67 -26.17 -2.64
C ARG A 637 -20.70 -27.66 -2.32
N ALA A 638 -19.80 -28.43 -2.93
CA ALA A 638 -19.72 -29.86 -2.69
C ALA A 638 -19.23 -30.14 -1.26
N ALA A 639 -18.22 -29.42 -0.77
CA ALA A 639 -17.70 -29.58 0.58
C ALA A 639 -18.76 -29.27 1.64
N LEU A 640 -19.55 -28.20 1.47
CA LEU A 640 -20.67 -27.87 2.35
C LEU A 640 -21.72 -29.00 2.39
N ALA A 641 -22.05 -29.58 1.23
CA ALA A 641 -22.99 -30.70 1.18
C ALA A 641 -22.45 -31.93 1.89
N ILE A 642 -21.17 -32.29 1.64
CA ILE A 642 -20.52 -33.44 2.27
C ILE A 642 -20.41 -33.22 3.79
N ALA A 643 -20.05 -32.02 4.23
CA ALA A 643 -19.99 -31.64 5.64
C ALA A 643 -21.38 -31.79 6.30
N HIS A 644 -22.43 -31.32 5.62
CA HIS A 644 -23.81 -31.47 6.09
C HIS A 644 -24.24 -32.93 6.19
N ILE A 645 -23.97 -33.75 5.16
CA ILE A 645 -24.29 -35.17 5.12
C ILE A 645 -23.60 -35.95 6.24
N LEU A 646 -22.34 -35.62 6.52
CA LEU A 646 -21.51 -36.32 7.51
C LEU A 646 -21.60 -35.70 8.91
N ASN A 647 -22.38 -34.63 9.09
CA ASN A 647 -22.47 -33.84 10.32
C ASN A 647 -21.10 -33.40 10.86
N ARG A 648 -20.32 -32.69 10.03
CA ARG A 648 -18.96 -32.26 10.33
C ARG A 648 -18.79 -30.75 10.14
N THR A 649 -17.98 -30.13 10.98
CA THR A 649 -17.53 -28.74 10.81
C THR A 649 -16.60 -28.66 9.59
N LEU A 650 -16.94 -27.81 8.63
CA LEU A 650 -16.12 -27.63 7.43
C LEU A 650 -14.93 -26.70 7.73
N ILE A 651 -13.71 -27.16 7.49
CA ILE A 651 -12.55 -26.29 7.42
C ILE A 651 -12.45 -25.75 5.98
N LEU A 652 -12.55 -24.43 5.83
CA LEU A 652 -12.53 -23.76 4.54
C LEU A 652 -11.18 -23.93 3.83
N PRO A 653 -11.16 -23.99 2.49
CA PRO A 653 -9.91 -23.96 1.72
C PRO A 653 -9.33 -22.54 1.68
N HIS A 654 -8.11 -22.41 1.15
CA HIS A 654 -7.66 -21.10 0.68
C HIS A 654 -8.42 -20.68 -0.57
N PHE A 655 -8.74 -19.39 -0.65
CA PHE A 655 -9.28 -18.78 -1.86
C PHE A 655 -8.20 -18.01 -2.60
N TYR A 656 -8.35 -17.88 -3.92
CA TYR A 656 -7.40 -17.18 -4.77
C TYR A 656 -8.09 -16.06 -5.53
N SER A 657 -7.44 -14.89 -5.63
CA SER A 657 -8.00 -13.73 -6.34
C SER A 657 -7.78 -13.75 -7.85
N HIS A 658 -6.73 -14.41 -8.34
CA HIS A 658 -6.34 -14.43 -9.75
C HIS A 658 -6.14 -15.86 -10.27
N HIS A 659 -6.58 -16.10 -11.51
CA HIS A 659 -6.44 -17.41 -12.13
C HIS A 659 -4.99 -17.72 -12.49
N GLY A 660 -4.48 -18.90 -12.14
CA GLY A 660 -3.11 -19.31 -12.45
C GLY A 660 -2.05 -18.56 -11.62
N LYS A 661 -2.45 -17.81 -10.59
CA LYS A 661 -1.55 -17.07 -9.70
C LYS A 661 -1.77 -17.48 -8.23
N PRO A 662 -0.71 -17.59 -7.42
CA PRO A 662 -0.79 -17.99 -6.01
C PRO A 662 -1.07 -16.80 -5.09
N VAL A 663 -2.14 -16.03 -5.34
CA VAL A 663 -2.51 -14.88 -4.49
C VAL A 663 -3.71 -15.26 -3.65
N ILE A 664 -3.43 -15.62 -2.39
CA ILE A 664 -4.43 -16.06 -1.42
C ILE A 664 -5.25 -14.86 -0.95
N VAL A 665 -6.56 -15.07 -0.83
CA VAL A 665 -7.53 -14.13 -0.27
C VAL A 665 -8.48 -14.88 0.65
N THR A 666 -9.19 -14.13 1.49
CA THR A 666 -10.22 -14.62 2.40
C THR A 666 -11.57 -14.82 1.69
N LEU A 667 -12.48 -15.58 2.31
CA LEU A 667 -13.82 -15.86 1.76
C LEU A 667 -14.61 -14.58 1.39
N ASP A 668 -14.50 -13.54 2.21
CA ASP A 668 -15.21 -12.27 2.05
C ASP A 668 -14.80 -11.49 0.78
N TYR A 669 -13.69 -11.88 0.15
CA TYR A 669 -13.28 -11.32 -1.14
C TYR A 669 -14.33 -11.60 -2.25
N PHE A 670 -15.00 -12.75 -2.19
CA PHE A 670 -16.00 -13.16 -3.18
C PHE A 670 -17.42 -13.20 -2.65
N LEU A 671 -17.61 -13.51 -1.37
CA LEU A 671 -18.92 -13.78 -0.78
C LEU A 671 -19.25 -12.79 0.33
N ASP A 672 -20.54 -12.60 0.57
CA ASP A 672 -21.04 -11.87 1.72
C ASP A 672 -20.86 -12.75 2.97
N TYR A 673 -19.88 -12.37 3.82
CA TYR A 673 -19.48 -13.18 4.96
C TYR A 673 -20.61 -13.33 5.99
N ASP A 674 -21.38 -12.27 6.26
CA ASP A 674 -22.49 -12.32 7.21
C ASP A 674 -23.60 -13.25 6.71
N ALA A 675 -23.92 -13.20 5.42
CA ALA A 675 -24.88 -14.13 4.82
C ALA A 675 -24.37 -15.58 4.88
N PHE A 676 -23.08 -15.79 4.64
CA PHE A 676 -22.45 -17.11 4.71
C PHE A 676 -22.53 -17.69 6.12
N THR A 677 -22.07 -16.96 7.13
CA THR A 677 -22.02 -17.44 8.53
C THR A 677 -23.40 -17.65 9.13
N ALA A 678 -24.39 -16.82 8.78
CA ALA A 678 -25.77 -17.01 9.19
C ALA A 678 -26.39 -18.29 8.59
N THR A 679 -25.94 -18.70 7.41
CA THR A 679 -26.46 -19.89 6.72
C THR A 679 -25.69 -21.16 7.07
N PHE A 680 -24.37 -21.04 7.25
CA PHE A 680 -23.43 -22.13 7.51
C PHE A 680 -22.59 -21.78 8.75
N PRO A 681 -23.11 -21.92 9.97
CA PRO A 681 -22.40 -21.54 11.19
C PRO A 681 -21.26 -22.50 11.57
N ASP A 682 -21.34 -23.76 11.13
CA ASP A 682 -20.39 -24.82 11.49
C ASP A 682 -19.20 -24.90 10.53
N PHE A 683 -18.31 -23.91 10.61
CA PHE A 683 -17.05 -23.91 9.85
C PHE A 683 -15.86 -23.40 10.65
N ARG A 684 -14.66 -23.55 10.06
CA ARG A 684 -13.40 -22.94 10.50
C ARG A 684 -12.64 -22.36 9.31
N GLU A 685 -11.84 -21.33 9.56
CA GLU A 685 -10.90 -20.72 8.61
C GLU A 685 -9.83 -21.70 8.13
N SER A 686 -9.16 -21.40 7.00
CA SER A 686 -8.15 -22.33 6.44
C SER A 686 -6.99 -22.56 7.42
N ALA A 687 -6.52 -21.49 8.09
CA ALA A 687 -5.44 -21.56 9.06
C ALA A 687 -5.72 -22.45 10.29
N PHE A 688 -7.00 -22.74 10.58
CA PHE A 688 -7.37 -23.67 11.65
C PHE A 688 -6.79 -25.06 11.40
N LEU A 689 -6.77 -25.50 10.14
CA LEU A 689 -6.25 -26.81 9.77
C LEU A 689 -4.81 -26.96 10.23
N ASP A 690 -3.95 -26.03 9.84
CA ASP A 690 -2.51 -26.13 10.10
C ASP A 690 -2.20 -25.98 11.59
N ARG A 691 -3.03 -25.23 12.32
CA ARG A 691 -2.89 -25.01 13.77
C ARG A 691 -3.31 -26.23 14.59
N VAL A 692 -4.42 -26.87 14.23
CA VAL A 692 -5.05 -27.94 15.03
C VAL A 692 -4.68 -29.33 14.54
N PHE A 693 -4.40 -29.47 13.25
CA PHE A 693 -4.04 -30.72 12.59
C PHE A 693 -2.71 -30.57 11.81
N PRO A 694 -1.58 -30.28 12.49
CA PRO A 694 -0.28 -30.10 11.84
C PRO A 694 0.29 -31.39 11.25
N ASP A 695 -0.16 -32.55 11.75
CA ASP A 695 0.28 -33.86 11.29
C ASP A 695 -0.53 -34.32 10.05
N PRO A 696 0.06 -35.12 9.15
CA PRO A 696 -0.68 -35.70 8.04
C PRO A 696 -1.89 -36.52 8.52
N PRO A 697 -3.02 -36.49 7.80
CA PRO A 697 -4.20 -37.26 8.19
C PRO A 697 -3.91 -38.76 8.10
N GLU A 698 -4.64 -39.56 8.88
CA GLU A 698 -4.55 -41.03 8.83
C GLU A 698 -4.87 -41.56 7.43
N HIS A 699 -5.87 -40.97 6.78
CA HIS A 699 -6.31 -41.32 5.44
C HIS A 699 -6.59 -40.09 4.59
N ILE A 700 -6.37 -40.23 3.28
CA ILE A 700 -6.89 -39.30 2.28
C ILE A 700 -8.01 -40.00 1.54
N PHE A 701 -9.17 -39.35 1.47
CA PHE A 701 -10.34 -39.89 0.81
C PHE A 701 -10.49 -39.31 -0.58
N HIS A 702 -10.57 -40.19 -1.57
CA HIS A 702 -10.68 -39.84 -2.97
C HIS A 702 -12.01 -40.32 -3.54
N ILE A 703 -12.87 -39.39 -3.91
CA ILE A 703 -14.08 -39.70 -4.69
C ILE A 703 -13.70 -39.60 -6.16
N ASP A 704 -13.57 -40.75 -6.82
CA ASP A 704 -13.25 -40.87 -8.24
C ASP A 704 -14.49 -40.59 -9.11
N ILE A 705 -14.31 -39.64 -10.04
CA ILE A 705 -15.32 -39.19 -11.01
C ILE A 705 -14.86 -39.36 -12.46
N GLY A 706 -13.76 -40.10 -12.70
CA GLY A 706 -13.21 -40.36 -14.04
C GLY A 706 -11.87 -39.65 -14.32
N ARG A 707 -11.54 -39.46 -15.61
CA ARG A 707 -10.22 -38.95 -16.06
C ARG A 707 -9.94 -37.56 -15.44
N SER A 708 -8.86 -37.46 -14.68
CA SER A 708 -8.34 -36.25 -13.98
C SER A 708 -8.99 -35.91 -12.62
N SER A 709 -9.01 -36.85 -11.69
CA SER A 709 -9.61 -36.67 -10.36
C SER A 709 -8.59 -36.43 -9.22
N LEU A 710 -7.30 -36.66 -9.42
CA LEU A 710 -6.27 -36.55 -8.37
C LEU A 710 -5.34 -35.35 -8.57
N GLY A 711 -5.25 -34.50 -7.54
CA GLY A 711 -4.22 -33.46 -7.42
C GLY A 711 -2.93 -34.00 -6.78
N PRO A 712 -1.91 -33.15 -6.57
CA PRO A 712 -0.74 -33.54 -5.79
C PRO A 712 -1.17 -33.87 -4.36
N LEU A 713 -0.83 -35.07 -3.89
CA LEU A 713 -1.10 -35.55 -2.54
C LEU A 713 0.21 -35.81 -1.79
N PRO A 714 0.23 -35.69 -0.46
CA PRO A 714 1.42 -36.01 0.32
C PRO A 714 1.79 -37.48 0.14
N HIS A 715 3.09 -37.75 0.07
CA HIS A 715 3.62 -39.10 -0.03
C HIS A 715 3.48 -39.85 1.29
N GLY A 716 3.12 -41.13 1.23
CA GLY A 716 3.09 -42.02 2.40
C GLY A 716 1.78 -42.04 3.18
N VAL A 717 0.78 -41.23 2.81
CA VAL A 717 -0.56 -41.30 3.40
C VAL A 717 -1.45 -42.25 2.58
N PRO A 718 -2.13 -43.23 3.20
CA PRO A 718 -3.04 -44.13 2.51
C PRO A 718 -4.18 -43.40 1.78
N LEU A 719 -4.43 -43.79 0.53
CA LEU A 719 -5.50 -43.25 -0.31
C LEU A 719 -6.68 -44.21 -0.35
N ILE A 720 -7.82 -43.81 0.21
CA ILE A 720 -9.08 -44.56 0.16
C ILE A 720 -9.90 -44.04 -1.01
N THR A 721 -10.16 -44.89 -2.00
CA THR A 721 -10.88 -44.50 -3.22
C THR A 721 -12.30 -45.02 -3.23
N PHE A 722 -13.26 -44.12 -3.44
CA PHE A 722 -14.66 -44.43 -3.72
C PHE A 722 -15.00 -44.07 -5.16
N LYS A 723 -15.81 -44.88 -5.83
CA LYS A 723 -16.19 -44.65 -7.24
C LYS A 723 -17.63 -44.20 -7.34
N ALA A 724 -17.85 -42.95 -7.74
CA ALA A 724 -19.19 -42.40 -7.88
C ALA A 724 -19.93 -42.94 -9.11
N LYS A 725 -21.18 -43.39 -8.91
CA LYS A 725 -22.06 -43.81 -10.02
C LYS A 725 -22.40 -42.67 -10.96
N GLY A 726 -22.44 -41.43 -10.46
CA GLY A 726 -22.70 -40.22 -11.25
C GLY A 726 -21.55 -39.76 -12.14
N GLU A 727 -20.41 -40.47 -12.13
CA GLU A 727 -19.18 -40.08 -12.84
C GLU A 727 -18.86 -38.60 -12.60
N TYR A 728 -18.66 -37.80 -13.66
CA TYR A 728 -18.32 -36.38 -13.60
C TYR A 728 -19.31 -35.49 -12.82
N ARG A 729 -20.52 -35.99 -12.53
CA ARG A 729 -21.53 -35.28 -11.74
C ARG A 729 -21.29 -35.39 -10.23
N GLY A 730 -20.51 -36.37 -9.78
CA GLY A 730 -20.25 -36.64 -8.36
C GLY A 730 -21.18 -37.70 -7.75
N ALA A 731 -21.03 -37.92 -6.45
CA ALA A 731 -21.79 -38.91 -5.69
C ALA A 731 -23.11 -38.36 -5.13
N THR A 732 -24.08 -39.23 -4.85
CA THR A 732 -25.29 -38.88 -4.09
C THR A 732 -25.03 -38.89 -2.58
N ASP A 733 -25.95 -38.33 -1.80
CA ASP A 733 -25.86 -38.37 -0.33
C ASP A 733 -25.88 -39.81 0.23
N GLU A 734 -26.68 -40.71 -0.36
CA GLU A 734 -26.71 -42.12 0.01
C GLU A 734 -25.36 -42.83 -0.20
N GLU A 735 -24.70 -42.59 -1.35
CA GLU A 735 -23.36 -43.13 -1.63
C GLU A 735 -22.35 -42.66 -0.58
N ILE A 736 -22.38 -41.37 -0.24
CA ILE A 736 -21.47 -40.75 0.72
C ILE A 736 -21.71 -41.31 2.13
N LYS A 737 -22.97 -41.39 2.58
CA LYS A 737 -23.32 -42.00 3.88
C LYS A 737 -22.79 -43.44 3.98
N GLN A 738 -22.97 -44.23 2.91
CA GLN A 738 -22.51 -45.62 2.87
C GLN A 738 -20.98 -45.73 2.93
N TRP A 739 -20.25 -44.92 2.15
CA TRP A 739 -18.80 -44.99 2.06
C TRP A 739 -18.08 -44.53 3.32
N PHE A 740 -18.63 -43.52 3.99
CA PHE A 740 -18.01 -42.93 5.18
C PHE A 740 -18.49 -43.53 6.50
N ALA A 741 -19.48 -44.44 6.49
CA ALA A 741 -19.93 -45.14 7.70
C ALA A 741 -18.80 -45.83 8.49
N PRO A 742 -17.80 -46.50 7.86
CA PRO A 742 -16.68 -47.09 8.59
C PRO A 742 -15.70 -46.06 9.21
N TYR A 743 -15.77 -44.80 8.78
CA TYR A 743 -14.85 -43.72 9.15
C TYR A 743 -15.56 -42.63 9.96
N GLN A 744 -16.75 -42.94 10.49
CA GLN A 744 -17.56 -41.97 11.25
C GLN A 744 -16.81 -41.41 12.45
N ASP A 745 -15.88 -42.17 13.04
CA ASP A 745 -15.13 -41.80 14.25
C ASP A 745 -13.81 -41.07 13.98
N GLU A 746 -13.38 -40.95 12.73
CA GLU A 746 -12.21 -40.14 12.41
C GLU A 746 -12.48 -38.67 12.77
N THR A 747 -11.59 -38.05 13.55
CA THR A 747 -11.74 -36.63 13.90
C THR A 747 -11.67 -35.75 12.66
N LEU A 748 -10.75 -36.02 11.72
CA LEU A 748 -10.58 -35.26 10.49
C LEU A 748 -10.73 -36.15 9.26
N ILE A 749 -11.75 -35.89 8.44
CA ILE A 749 -11.82 -36.44 7.08
C ILE A 749 -11.15 -35.47 6.13
N ARG A 750 -10.07 -35.91 5.46
CA ARG A 750 -9.36 -35.13 4.44
C ARG A 750 -9.63 -35.64 3.03
N LEU A 751 -10.41 -34.88 2.24
CA LEU A 751 -10.67 -35.23 0.85
C LEU A 751 -9.50 -34.82 -0.05
N SER A 752 -9.17 -35.64 -1.04
CA SER A 752 -8.19 -35.31 -2.09
C SER A 752 -8.58 -34.08 -2.90
N SER A 753 -9.89 -33.80 -3.01
CA SER A 753 -10.50 -32.63 -3.64
C SER A 753 -12.00 -32.65 -3.37
N ALA A 754 -12.65 -31.48 -3.28
CA ALA A 754 -14.11 -31.37 -3.27
C ALA A 754 -14.71 -31.02 -4.65
N PHE A 755 -13.89 -30.68 -5.65
CA PHE A 755 -14.39 -30.22 -6.94
C PHE A 755 -15.28 -31.26 -7.62
N ARG A 756 -16.58 -30.98 -7.80
CA ARG A 756 -17.56 -31.89 -8.42
C ARG A 756 -17.70 -33.26 -7.73
N ARG A 757 -17.42 -33.37 -6.43
CA ARG A 757 -17.52 -34.65 -5.70
C ARG A 757 -18.92 -34.99 -5.20
N PHE A 758 -19.81 -34.01 -5.20
CA PHE A 758 -21.20 -34.18 -4.81
C PHE A 758 -22.13 -33.78 -5.96
N HIS A 759 -23.15 -34.60 -6.20
CA HIS A 759 -24.15 -34.40 -7.25
C HIS A 759 -25.43 -33.78 -6.70
N LYS A 760 -26.17 -34.52 -5.86
CA LYS A 760 -27.47 -34.12 -5.30
C LYS A 760 -27.88 -35.00 -4.13
N PHE A 761 -28.81 -34.49 -3.33
CA PHE A 761 -29.58 -35.31 -2.40
C PHE A 761 -30.62 -36.10 -3.19
N VAL A 762 -30.80 -37.38 -2.85
CA VAL A 762 -31.76 -38.26 -3.53
C VAL A 762 -33.19 -37.79 -3.26
N ASP A 763 -33.50 -37.32 -2.05
CA ASP A 763 -34.77 -36.68 -1.72
C ASP A 763 -34.87 -35.29 -2.40
N PRO A 764 -35.84 -35.06 -3.31
CA PRO A 764 -36.04 -33.77 -3.96
C PRO A 764 -36.31 -32.61 -3.00
N VAL A 765 -36.96 -32.87 -1.86
CA VAL A 765 -37.29 -31.84 -0.85
C VAL A 765 -36.02 -31.38 -0.15
N GLU A 766 -35.22 -32.32 0.35
CA GLU A 766 -33.91 -32.05 0.95
C GLU A 766 -32.97 -31.38 -0.07
N ASN A 767 -32.93 -31.89 -1.30
CA ASN A 767 -32.13 -31.30 -2.36
C ASN A 767 -32.51 -29.85 -2.65
N LYS A 768 -33.82 -29.54 -2.68
CA LYS A 768 -34.28 -28.17 -2.87
C LYS A 768 -33.91 -27.30 -1.67
N ALA A 769 -34.17 -27.75 -0.44
CA ALA A 769 -33.86 -27.01 0.77
C ALA A 769 -32.36 -26.66 0.86
N PHE A 770 -31.49 -27.62 0.59
CA PHE A 770 -30.05 -27.37 0.58
C PHE A 770 -29.61 -26.43 -0.55
N ASN A 771 -30.23 -26.51 -1.73
CA ASN A 771 -29.95 -25.55 -2.81
C ASN A 771 -30.41 -24.12 -2.47
N ASP A 772 -31.51 -23.96 -1.73
CA ASP A 772 -31.99 -22.67 -1.24
C ASP A 772 -31.02 -22.10 -0.18
N MET A 773 -30.45 -22.95 0.69
CA MET A 773 -29.36 -22.58 1.59
C MET A 773 -28.12 -22.11 0.81
N LEU A 774 -27.66 -22.88 -0.19
CA LEU A 774 -26.52 -22.48 -1.03
C LEU A 774 -26.76 -21.13 -1.73
N TYR A 775 -27.97 -20.85 -2.20
CA TYR A 775 -28.30 -19.57 -2.82
C TYR A 775 -28.22 -18.40 -1.84
N THR A 776 -28.68 -18.62 -0.61
CA THR A 776 -28.67 -17.62 0.47
C THR A 776 -27.24 -17.38 1.00
N GLY A 777 -26.55 -18.45 1.40
CA GLY A 777 -25.24 -18.37 2.05
C GLY A 777 -24.07 -18.09 1.10
N LEU A 778 -24.19 -18.40 -0.19
CA LEU A 778 -23.16 -18.05 -1.19
C LEU A 778 -23.51 -16.78 -1.97
N THR A 779 -24.19 -15.85 -1.30
CA THR A 779 -24.48 -14.53 -1.85
C THR A 779 -23.17 -13.80 -2.19
N PRO A 780 -23.01 -13.20 -3.40
CA PRO A 780 -21.79 -12.48 -3.75
C PRO A 780 -21.54 -11.28 -2.83
N ALA A 781 -20.28 -10.95 -2.56
CA ALA A 781 -19.91 -9.80 -1.71
C ALA A 781 -20.61 -8.49 -2.15
N PRO A 782 -20.92 -7.57 -1.21
CA PRO A 782 -21.65 -6.33 -1.51
C PRO A 782 -21.09 -5.53 -2.69
N PHE A 783 -19.76 -5.42 -2.79
CA PHE A 783 -19.09 -4.78 -3.93
C PHE A 783 -19.48 -5.40 -5.28
N ILE A 784 -19.46 -6.73 -5.39
CA ILE A 784 -19.79 -7.46 -6.62
C ILE A 784 -21.25 -7.20 -7.00
N ARG A 785 -22.16 -7.22 -6.01
CA ARG A 785 -23.58 -6.94 -6.24
C ARG A 785 -23.80 -5.51 -6.74
N ASN A 786 -23.22 -4.54 -6.05
CA ASN A 786 -23.38 -3.12 -6.37
C ASN A 786 -22.85 -2.81 -7.78
N MET A 787 -21.71 -3.40 -8.15
CA MET A 787 -21.16 -3.28 -9.49
C MET A 787 -22.09 -3.88 -10.54
N ALA A 788 -22.51 -5.14 -10.35
CA ALA A 788 -23.39 -5.80 -11.30
C ALA A 788 -24.67 -4.99 -11.51
N SER A 789 -25.28 -4.49 -10.42
CA SER A 789 -26.46 -3.63 -10.47
C SER A 789 -26.22 -2.33 -11.23
N PHE A 790 -25.05 -1.71 -11.07
CA PHE A 790 -24.68 -0.51 -11.83
C PHE A 790 -24.59 -0.79 -13.34
N ILE A 791 -23.92 -1.87 -13.75
CA ILE A 791 -23.80 -2.24 -15.17
C ILE A 791 -25.17 -2.59 -15.75
N ALA A 792 -25.95 -3.41 -15.04
CA ALA A 792 -27.29 -3.79 -15.46
C ALA A 792 -28.20 -2.57 -15.63
N LYS A 793 -28.12 -1.59 -14.72
CA LYS A 793 -28.83 -0.31 -14.85
C LYS A 793 -28.42 0.42 -16.15
N LYS A 794 -27.12 0.49 -16.46
CA LYS A 794 -26.64 1.12 -17.70
C LYS A 794 -27.06 0.38 -18.96
N LEU A 795 -27.05 -0.95 -18.95
CA LEU A 795 -27.57 -1.76 -20.05
C LEU A 795 -29.08 -1.56 -20.24
N THR A 796 -29.84 -1.48 -19.15
CA THR A 796 -31.28 -1.20 -19.19
C THR A 796 -31.57 0.21 -19.72
N GLU A 797 -30.87 1.24 -19.26
CA GLU A 797 -31.00 2.62 -19.78
C GLU A 797 -30.72 2.67 -21.30
N ALA A 798 -29.67 1.98 -21.76
CA ALA A 798 -29.36 1.87 -23.19
C ALA A 798 -30.46 1.12 -23.97
N ALA A 799 -31.00 0.03 -23.38
CA ALA A 799 -32.05 -0.76 -24.00
C ALA A 799 -33.37 0.01 -24.14
N GLU A 800 -33.76 0.76 -23.11
CA GLU A 800 -34.96 1.61 -23.13
C GLU A 800 -34.84 2.68 -24.21
N HIS A 801 -33.70 3.38 -24.26
CA HIS A 801 -33.46 4.43 -25.24
C HIS A 801 -33.51 3.88 -26.68
N LYS A 802 -32.99 2.67 -26.91
CA LYS A 802 -32.88 2.09 -28.26
C LYS A 802 -34.17 1.39 -28.73
N THR A 803 -34.82 0.64 -27.84
CA THR A 803 -35.87 -0.32 -28.20
C THR A 803 -37.22 -0.03 -27.54
N GLY A 804 -37.30 0.98 -26.66
CA GLY A 804 -38.48 1.25 -25.84
C GLY A 804 -38.72 0.20 -24.75
N SER A 805 -37.79 -0.74 -24.55
CA SER A 805 -37.88 -1.85 -23.59
C SER A 805 -36.64 -1.91 -22.71
N PRO A 806 -36.78 -2.11 -21.38
CA PRO A 806 -35.64 -2.18 -20.44
C PRO A 806 -34.79 -3.44 -20.55
N LYS A 807 -35.12 -4.33 -21.49
CA LYS A 807 -34.59 -5.68 -21.54
C LYS A 807 -33.39 -5.78 -22.49
N PHE A 808 -32.24 -6.15 -21.95
CA PHE A 808 -31.04 -6.50 -22.71
C PHE A 808 -30.86 -8.02 -22.79
N ASN A 809 -30.07 -8.49 -23.76
CA ASN A 809 -29.64 -9.88 -23.85
C ASN A 809 -28.19 -10.05 -23.34
N CYS A 810 -27.77 -11.26 -22.96
CA CYS A 810 -26.36 -11.55 -22.69
C CYS A 810 -25.84 -12.77 -23.48
N ALA A 811 -24.55 -12.76 -23.82
CA ALA A 811 -23.82 -13.96 -24.21
C ALA A 811 -22.53 -14.15 -23.40
N HIS A 812 -22.17 -15.39 -23.12
CA HIS A 812 -20.85 -15.75 -22.59
C HIS A 812 -20.04 -16.52 -23.64
N ILE A 813 -18.89 -15.97 -24.02
CA ILE A 813 -17.98 -16.54 -25.01
C ILE A 813 -16.66 -16.92 -24.31
N ARG A 814 -16.39 -18.21 -24.14
CA ARG A 814 -15.12 -18.70 -23.58
C ARG A 814 -14.12 -18.98 -24.70
N ARG A 815 -12.97 -18.31 -24.67
CA ARG A 815 -11.84 -18.50 -25.59
C ARG A 815 -10.55 -18.71 -24.79
N GLY A 816 -9.60 -17.78 -24.74
CA GLY A 816 -8.37 -17.94 -23.92
C GLY A 816 -7.68 -19.30 -24.13
N ASP A 817 -7.48 -20.07 -23.06
CA ASP A 817 -6.94 -21.44 -23.08
C ASP A 817 -7.90 -22.50 -23.65
N PHE A 818 -9.20 -22.22 -23.75
CA PHE A 818 -10.25 -23.16 -24.13
C PHE A 818 -10.06 -23.81 -25.51
N PRO A 819 -9.66 -23.09 -26.60
CA PRO A 819 -9.38 -23.70 -27.89
C PRO A 819 -8.19 -24.69 -27.89
N SER A 820 -7.29 -24.58 -26.92
CA SER A 820 -6.17 -25.53 -26.76
C SER A 820 -6.61 -26.85 -26.11
N VAL A 821 -7.71 -26.82 -25.36
CA VAL A 821 -8.26 -27.97 -24.62
C VAL A 821 -9.40 -28.64 -25.40
N HIS A 822 -10.14 -27.89 -26.23
CA HIS A 822 -11.27 -28.39 -27.02
C HIS A 822 -11.00 -28.30 -28.53
N GLN A 823 -10.98 -29.46 -29.22
CA GLN A 823 -10.76 -29.51 -30.67
C GLN A 823 -12.00 -29.02 -31.44
N GLY A 824 -11.78 -28.26 -32.52
CA GLY A 824 -12.84 -27.79 -33.41
C GLY A 824 -13.52 -26.47 -32.99
N GLU A 825 -12.91 -25.70 -32.08
CA GLU A 825 -13.41 -24.39 -31.69
C GLU A 825 -13.42 -23.39 -32.86
N LYS A 826 -14.46 -22.55 -32.89
CA LYS A 826 -14.73 -21.59 -33.98
C LYS A 826 -13.88 -20.33 -33.85
N THR A 827 -13.57 -19.72 -34.99
CA THR A 827 -12.96 -18.38 -35.02
C THR A 827 -13.92 -17.33 -34.43
N THR A 828 -13.39 -16.19 -33.99
CA THR A 828 -14.21 -15.10 -33.42
C THR A 828 -15.29 -14.64 -34.41
N LYS A 829 -14.96 -14.60 -35.71
CA LYS A 829 -15.88 -14.22 -36.78
C LYS A 829 -17.02 -15.23 -36.96
N GLU A 830 -16.70 -16.53 -36.94
CA GLU A 830 -17.70 -17.60 -37.00
C GLU A 830 -18.60 -17.60 -35.76
N LEU A 831 -18.04 -17.34 -34.57
CA LEU A 831 -18.80 -17.21 -33.33
C LEU A 831 -19.75 -16.01 -33.37
N ALA A 832 -19.27 -14.84 -33.81
CA ALA A 832 -20.11 -13.66 -33.97
C ALA A 832 -21.26 -13.93 -34.95
N HIS A 833 -20.95 -14.53 -36.10
CA HIS A 833 -21.97 -14.90 -37.09
C HIS A 833 -23.02 -15.85 -36.50
N MET A 834 -22.57 -16.92 -35.83
CA MET A 834 -23.44 -17.88 -35.15
C MET A 834 -24.29 -17.24 -34.06
N LEU A 835 -23.71 -16.37 -33.24
CA LEU A 835 -24.46 -15.69 -32.19
C LEU A 835 -25.57 -14.83 -32.79
N GLY A 836 -25.31 -14.16 -33.93
CA GLY A 836 -26.29 -13.34 -34.61
C GLY A 836 -27.40 -14.11 -35.35
N THR A 837 -27.33 -15.45 -35.42
CA THR A 837 -28.49 -16.28 -35.80
C THR A 837 -29.33 -16.71 -34.58
N MET A 838 -28.76 -16.58 -33.38
CA MET A 838 -29.39 -16.97 -32.12
C MET A 838 -29.98 -15.78 -31.35
N MET A 839 -29.56 -14.55 -31.63
CA MET A 839 -29.94 -13.35 -30.88
C MET A 839 -30.34 -12.21 -31.81
N GLU A 840 -31.28 -11.36 -31.37
CA GLU A 840 -31.67 -10.16 -32.12
C GLU A 840 -30.48 -9.20 -32.23
N LYS A 841 -30.10 -8.80 -33.45
CA LYS A 841 -28.91 -7.96 -33.69
C LYS A 841 -29.10 -6.51 -33.23
N ASP A 842 -30.31 -5.98 -33.34
CA ASP A 842 -30.63 -4.58 -33.02
C ASP A 842 -30.92 -4.35 -31.53
N ARG A 843 -30.86 -5.41 -30.72
CA ARG A 843 -31.11 -5.34 -29.28
C ARG A 843 -29.80 -5.21 -28.52
N VAL A 844 -29.83 -4.41 -27.46
CA VAL A 844 -28.71 -4.25 -26.52
C VAL A 844 -28.27 -5.63 -26.02
N THR A 845 -27.01 -5.96 -26.28
CA THR A 845 -26.43 -7.27 -25.98
C THR A 845 -25.14 -7.10 -25.19
N TYR A 846 -25.07 -7.68 -24.00
CA TYR A 846 -23.85 -7.70 -23.20
C TYR A 846 -23.06 -9.00 -23.45
N ILE A 847 -21.79 -8.89 -23.85
CA ILE A 847 -20.94 -10.06 -24.07
C ILE A 847 -19.86 -10.11 -22.98
N THR A 848 -19.84 -11.19 -22.22
CA THR A 848 -18.77 -11.55 -21.29
C THR A 848 -17.84 -12.57 -21.95
N SER A 849 -16.54 -12.35 -21.80
CA SER A 849 -15.49 -13.13 -22.44
C SER A 849 -14.16 -12.89 -21.72
N ASP A 850 -13.33 -13.92 -21.66
CA ASP A 850 -11.93 -13.84 -21.25
C ASP A 850 -11.04 -13.09 -22.26
N GLU A 851 -11.59 -12.74 -23.43
CA GLU A 851 -10.97 -11.84 -24.42
C GLU A 851 -11.63 -10.44 -24.47
N SER A 852 -12.51 -10.08 -23.53
CA SER A 852 -13.23 -8.79 -23.55
C SER A 852 -12.30 -7.56 -23.59
N SER A 853 -11.07 -7.66 -23.11
CA SER A 853 -10.06 -6.60 -23.19
C SER A 853 -9.53 -6.37 -24.62
N SER A 854 -9.56 -7.40 -25.47
CA SER A 854 -9.06 -7.36 -26.86
C SER A 854 -9.93 -6.47 -27.75
N TYR A 855 -9.34 -5.44 -28.34
CA TYR A 855 -10.04 -4.58 -29.31
C TYR A 855 -10.50 -5.36 -30.56
N PRO A 856 -9.65 -6.19 -31.22
CA PRO A 856 -10.08 -6.99 -32.38
C PRO A 856 -11.26 -7.92 -32.08
N PHE A 857 -11.29 -8.51 -30.87
CA PHE A 857 -12.42 -9.33 -30.43
C PHE A 857 -13.71 -8.51 -30.37
N ARG A 858 -13.68 -7.38 -29.66
CA ARG A 858 -14.84 -6.49 -29.53
C ARG A 858 -15.32 -5.94 -30.87
N ASP A 859 -14.39 -5.53 -31.73
CA ASP A 859 -14.71 -5.00 -33.06
C ASP A 859 -15.45 -6.02 -33.93
N THR A 860 -15.01 -7.28 -33.90
CA THR A 860 -15.67 -8.37 -34.64
C THR A 860 -17.14 -8.55 -34.23
N PHE A 861 -17.44 -8.46 -32.93
CA PHE A 861 -18.82 -8.55 -32.45
C PHE A 861 -19.61 -7.27 -32.72
N ARG A 862 -19.00 -6.09 -32.66
CA ARG A 862 -19.66 -4.81 -33.02
C ARG A 862 -20.11 -4.77 -34.47
N GLN A 863 -19.36 -5.38 -35.39
CA GLN A 863 -19.76 -5.51 -36.79
C GLN A 863 -21.05 -6.34 -36.97
N GLN A 864 -21.35 -7.25 -36.04
CA GLN A 864 -22.54 -8.10 -36.10
C GLN A 864 -23.69 -7.59 -35.22
N PHE A 865 -23.36 -6.92 -34.11
CA PHE A 865 -24.29 -6.41 -33.10
C PHE A 865 -23.98 -4.93 -32.84
N PRO A 866 -24.73 -3.99 -33.46
CA PRO A 866 -24.45 -2.56 -33.32
C PRO A 866 -24.48 -2.03 -31.88
N GLU A 867 -25.32 -2.63 -31.02
CA GLU A 867 -25.53 -2.24 -29.62
C GLU A 867 -24.92 -3.29 -28.65
N VAL A 868 -23.73 -3.78 -28.98
CA VAL A 868 -22.99 -4.72 -28.12
C VAL A 868 -22.13 -3.99 -27.10
N HIS A 869 -22.16 -4.48 -25.87
CA HIS A 869 -21.43 -3.93 -24.73
C HIS A 869 -20.51 -4.95 -24.08
N PHE A 870 -19.42 -4.45 -23.50
CA PHE A 870 -18.39 -5.27 -22.83
C PHE A 870 -17.96 -4.65 -21.50
N TRP A 871 -17.46 -5.48 -20.58
CA TRP A 871 -16.94 -5.03 -19.28
C TRP A 871 -16.02 -3.79 -19.34
N PRO A 872 -15.02 -3.70 -20.24
CA PRO A 872 -14.11 -2.54 -20.27
C PRO A 872 -14.77 -1.18 -20.50
N GLU A 873 -16.01 -1.14 -21.01
CA GLU A 873 -16.77 0.10 -21.21
C GLU A 873 -17.36 0.65 -19.90
N TYR A 874 -17.47 -0.21 -18.89
CA TYR A 874 -17.98 0.13 -17.56
C TYR A 874 -16.86 0.24 -16.52
N ASN A 875 -15.61 -0.01 -16.91
CA ASN A 875 -14.46 0.18 -16.04
C ASN A 875 -14.26 1.67 -15.77
N ARG A 876 -14.41 2.09 -14.51
CA ARG A 876 -14.23 3.47 -14.06
C ARG A 876 -12.92 3.58 -13.28
N PRO A 877 -12.33 4.79 -13.11
CA PRO A 877 -11.08 4.97 -12.37
C PRO A 877 -11.10 4.36 -10.96
N TRP A 878 -12.23 4.42 -10.24
CA TRP A 878 -12.35 3.79 -8.92
C TRP A 878 -12.53 2.26 -8.94
N PHE A 879 -12.66 1.65 -10.12
CA PHE A 879 -12.75 0.21 -10.36
C PHE A 879 -11.44 -0.38 -10.90
N GLU A 880 -10.42 0.44 -11.10
CA GLU A 880 -9.07 0.02 -11.53
C GLU A 880 -8.46 -1.04 -10.62
N HIS A 881 -8.90 -1.14 -9.36
CA HIS A 881 -8.47 -2.15 -8.40
C HIS A 881 -8.93 -3.58 -8.69
N LEU A 882 -9.79 -3.77 -9.70
CA LEU A 882 -10.08 -5.08 -10.28
C LEU A 882 -9.01 -5.54 -11.25
N TYR A 883 -8.03 -4.68 -11.52
CA TYR A 883 -6.85 -4.96 -12.30
C TYR A 883 -5.60 -4.62 -11.46
N ASP A 884 -4.61 -5.49 -11.51
CA ASP A 884 -3.30 -5.24 -10.92
C ASP A 884 -2.26 -5.30 -12.04
N ASP A 885 -1.34 -4.34 -12.08
CA ASP A 885 -0.35 -4.25 -13.17
C ASP A 885 0.52 -5.51 -13.31
N GLU A 886 0.73 -6.24 -12.21
CA GLU A 886 1.53 -7.47 -12.19
C GLU A 886 0.67 -8.73 -12.28
N LEU A 887 -0.54 -8.73 -11.69
CA LEU A 887 -1.40 -9.92 -11.63
C LEU A 887 -2.41 -10.01 -12.78
N GLY A 888 -2.72 -8.90 -13.44
CA GLY A 888 -3.77 -8.78 -14.45
C GLY A 888 -5.16 -8.62 -13.83
N GLU A 889 -6.18 -9.10 -14.53
CA GLU A 889 -7.58 -8.99 -14.11
C GLU A 889 -7.94 -9.96 -12.98
N SER A 890 -8.56 -9.45 -11.92
CA SER A 890 -9.02 -10.25 -10.80
C SER A 890 -10.29 -11.03 -11.14
N MET A 891 -10.44 -12.23 -10.59
CA MET A 891 -11.59 -13.10 -10.82
C MET A 891 -12.93 -12.54 -10.31
N ARG A 892 -12.91 -11.43 -9.55
CA ARG A 892 -14.13 -10.67 -9.21
C ARG A 892 -14.83 -10.08 -10.44
N VAL A 893 -14.10 -9.74 -11.51
CA VAL A 893 -14.73 -9.28 -12.77
C VAL A 893 -15.67 -10.36 -13.29
N GLY A 894 -15.19 -11.61 -13.38
CA GLY A 894 -16.03 -12.73 -13.76
C GLY A 894 -17.26 -12.91 -12.86
N ALA A 895 -17.12 -12.74 -11.54
CA ALA A 895 -18.25 -12.82 -10.62
C ALA A 895 -19.30 -11.71 -10.85
N VAL A 896 -18.87 -10.50 -11.21
CA VAL A 896 -19.74 -9.38 -11.61
C VAL A 896 -20.48 -9.73 -12.90
N GLU A 897 -19.75 -10.12 -13.95
CA GLU A 897 -20.33 -10.40 -15.27
C GLU A 897 -21.35 -11.55 -15.22
N GLN A 898 -21.10 -12.59 -14.41
CA GLN A 898 -22.07 -13.67 -14.19
C GLN A 898 -23.41 -13.16 -13.68
N ARG A 899 -23.39 -12.20 -12.74
CA ARG A 899 -24.60 -11.64 -12.17
C ARG A 899 -25.32 -10.72 -13.16
N VAL A 900 -24.58 -9.92 -13.95
CA VAL A 900 -25.16 -9.12 -15.04
C VAL A 900 -25.89 -10.04 -16.04
N CYS A 901 -25.24 -11.11 -16.47
CA CYS A 901 -25.80 -12.06 -17.43
C CYS A 901 -26.97 -12.89 -16.89
N ALA A 902 -27.03 -13.10 -15.58
CA ALA A 902 -28.19 -13.73 -14.95
C ALA A 902 -29.48 -12.91 -15.14
N TRP A 903 -29.37 -11.58 -15.25
CA TRP A 903 -30.52 -10.69 -15.47
C TRP A 903 -30.91 -10.49 -16.93
N GLY A 904 -30.03 -10.86 -17.89
CA GLY A 904 -30.34 -10.78 -19.31
C GLY A 904 -31.63 -11.51 -19.66
N ASP A 905 -32.40 -11.01 -20.63
CA ASP A 905 -33.66 -11.63 -21.04
C ASP A 905 -33.39 -12.96 -21.75
N LYS A 906 -32.57 -12.91 -22.81
CA LYS A 906 -32.01 -14.09 -23.48
C LYS A 906 -30.54 -14.28 -23.10
N PHE A 907 -30.13 -15.54 -22.90
CA PHE A 907 -28.75 -15.92 -22.63
C PHE A 907 -28.26 -17.00 -23.60
N VAL A 908 -27.06 -16.83 -24.15
CA VAL A 908 -26.36 -17.85 -24.96
C VAL A 908 -24.94 -18.04 -24.40
N GLY A 909 -24.49 -19.28 -24.23
CA GLY A 909 -23.12 -19.51 -23.75
C GLY A 909 -22.53 -20.87 -24.13
N ASN A 910 -21.21 -21.00 -23.98
CA ASN A 910 -20.49 -22.25 -24.24
C ASN A 910 -20.94 -23.40 -23.31
N ILE A 911 -20.97 -24.63 -23.82
CA ILE A 911 -21.64 -25.78 -23.17
C ILE A 911 -20.82 -26.53 -22.09
N TYR A 912 -19.55 -26.19 -21.87
CA TYR A 912 -18.64 -26.87 -20.93
C TYR A 912 -18.06 -26.00 -19.80
N PRO A 913 -17.85 -24.67 -19.98
CA PRO A 913 -17.29 -23.84 -18.92
C PRO A 913 -18.14 -23.84 -17.65
N THR A 914 -17.47 -24.00 -16.51
CA THR A 914 -18.10 -23.82 -15.18
C THR A 914 -18.66 -22.41 -15.01
N PHE A 915 -18.11 -21.44 -15.74
CA PHE A 915 -18.63 -20.07 -15.82
C PHE A 915 -20.06 -19.99 -16.39
N THR A 916 -20.32 -20.58 -17.57
CA THR A 916 -21.67 -20.63 -18.17
C THR A 916 -22.63 -21.36 -17.25
N THR A 917 -22.18 -22.50 -16.69
CA THR A 917 -22.97 -23.35 -15.81
C THR A 917 -23.50 -22.56 -14.61
N HIS A 918 -22.67 -21.68 -14.04
CA HIS A 918 -23.10 -20.85 -12.93
C HIS A 918 -24.11 -19.77 -13.34
N ILE A 919 -23.98 -19.16 -14.53
CA ILE A 919 -25.00 -18.22 -15.03
C ILE A 919 -26.35 -18.93 -15.14
N CYS A 920 -26.37 -20.14 -15.71
CA CYS A 920 -27.57 -20.96 -15.79
C CYS A 920 -28.17 -21.25 -14.40
N TYR A 921 -27.34 -21.59 -13.41
CA TYR A 921 -27.78 -21.76 -12.02
C TYR A 921 -28.44 -20.48 -11.47
N LEU A 922 -27.83 -19.30 -11.64
CA LEU A 922 -28.41 -18.04 -11.20
C LEU A 922 -29.73 -17.70 -11.92
N ARG A 923 -29.82 -17.96 -13.22
CA ARG A 923 -31.04 -17.74 -14.01
C ARG A 923 -32.20 -18.62 -13.53
N ALA A 924 -31.94 -19.89 -13.21
CA ALA A 924 -32.95 -20.79 -12.67
C ALA A 924 -33.51 -20.28 -11.32
N GLN A 925 -32.63 -19.78 -10.45
CA GLN A 925 -33.03 -19.19 -9.16
C GLN A 925 -33.86 -17.91 -9.31
N LEU A 926 -33.68 -17.18 -10.42
CA LEU A 926 -34.49 -16.02 -10.79
C LEU A 926 -35.82 -16.41 -11.48
N GLY A 927 -36.16 -17.70 -11.55
CA GLY A 927 -37.40 -18.18 -12.18
C GLY A 927 -37.41 -18.09 -13.71
N ARG A 928 -36.25 -17.99 -14.35
CA ARG A 928 -36.16 -18.09 -15.83
C ARG A 928 -36.41 -19.54 -16.27
N LYS A 929 -37.12 -19.74 -17.40
CA LYS A 929 -37.64 -21.05 -17.84
C LYS A 929 -36.54 -22.11 -18.03
N GLU A 930 -36.89 -23.36 -17.76
CA GLU A 930 -36.05 -24.57 -17.89
C GLU A 930 -35.48 -24.80 -19.31
N GLU A 931 -36.15 -24.24 -20.33
CA GLU A 931 -35.74 -24.27 -21.74
C GLU A 931 -34.39 -23.55 -21.98
N ASP A 932 -34.02 -22.62 -21.09
CA ASP A 932 -32.76 -21.86 -21.10
C ASP A 932 -31.58 -22.61 -20.43
N LEU A 933 -31.80 -23.81 -19.89
CA LEU A 933 -30.77 -24.63 -19.25
C LEU A 933 -30.11 -25.61 -20.26
N PRO A 934 -28.77 -25.80 -20.21
CA PRO A 934 -28.07 -26.83 -20.96
C PRO A 934 -28.73 -28.20 -20.78
N ARG A 935 -28.90 -28.99 -21.86
CA ARG A 935 -29.58 -30.30 -21.82
C ARG A 935 -29.04 -31.26 -20.73
N HIS A 936 -27.78 -31.15 -20.34
CA HIS A 936 -27.16 -31.99 -19.32
C HIS A 936 -27.42 -31.54 -17.86
N LEU A 937 -28.01 -30.35 -17.66
CA LEU A 937 -28.43 -29.82 -16.35
C LEU A 937 -29.95 -29.97 -16.12
N ARG A 938 -30.68 -30.59 -17.06
CA ARG A 938 -32.13 -30.79 -16.99
C ARG A 938 -32.55 -32.05 -16.19
N SER A 939 -31.70 -32.56 -15.29
CA SER A 939 -31.92 -33.84 -14.57
C SER A 939 -31.34 -33.88 -13.16
#